data_AF-A0A661NDY9-F1
#
_entry.id   AF-A0A661NDY9-F1
#
_cell.length_a   1.000
_cell.length_b   1.000
_cell.length_c   1.000
_cell.angle_alpha   90.00
_cell.angle_beta   90.00
_cell.angle_gamma   90.00
#
_symmetry.space_group_name_H-M   'P 1'
#
loop_
_entity.id
_entity.type
_entity.pdbx_description
1 polymer ?
#
loop_
_entity_poly.entity_id
_entity_poly.type
_entity_poly.pdbx_seq_one_letter_code
_entity_poly.pdbx_strand_id
1 'polypeptide(L)'
;MGMQVVVLTALVVSLAIGCGGEEPIETPATRADACVAVGGCETPVHVETGPRQSIFRVLVVRDPSGAVRIEEVQEVEVSARVGAPEGPLAGTHGLAALDAAGAPVEFQYLRFADTLFIEPLEFHEATVEEDLTGGEVSTVGYVTLGSTVVELAIVDSTGTIVDRRPAPAPGDALARDDGVGASREAVVRPSSASACSHVVLLEGGVDEIWYPAALRSRLRLTPLSPTQYAVVRSALGRMTPLHCAGISRMAFASFPDTGVAGVVTAHAGDLVILNTDVEFGDPGEGLGFDEFSLQGAGQQARLMHVIFHEGGHAAEFLLDSVTDFESFPGEWEPRQGNLAEQTIDRVRLRGGFAPAWRAVHGSFFEQGWTGSYLTPPFSALQRMEIRSLTPEGLAEYGVISQYATKQHHEDIADTVAYPLSAPIMRAAGLPDGPSPQVNDYGCIAMRAHAERSVPQSLAAVFTKLAFVRDLGLITDEDFESCAGTMIGIPSEVEGITVLADGEVQRVFASGPEAVIGTLDGRYVFEFTVGGTAEFSGMDYGATLKLIIDLAPTGTGSGPTPLEHVSWPRGLYSLAIGQPHRFELRMPDAPAGNFNVTDGFVLITEASNDRIVGSVFAREAFRPNAPIPVPQVFDPPLNFRFTITN
;
A
#
# COMPACT_ATOMS: atom_id res chain seq x y z
N MET A 1 69.63 16.47 -31.29
CA MET A 1 68.59 17.50 -31.12
C MET A 1 67.83 17.62 -32.41
N GLY A 2 66.64 17.03 -32.49
CA GLY A 2 65.81 17.03 -33.69
C GLY A 2 64.40 16.64 -33.28
N MET A 3 63.56 17.65 -33.08
CA MET A 3 62.17 17.53 -32.62
C MET A 3 61.29 17.25 -33.85
N GLN A 4 60.70 16.05 -33.91
CA GLN A 4 59.70 15.71 -34.93
C GLN A 4 58.34 16.26 -34.51
N VAL A 5 57.79 17.13 -35.35
CA VAL A 5 56.40 17.60 -35.27
C VAL A 5 55.53 16.57 -35.99
N VAL A 6 54.66 15.90 -35.24
CA VAL A 6 53.56 15.09 -35.80
C VAL A 6 52.34 16.00 -35.94
N VAL A 7 51.91 16.23 -37.18
CA VAL A 7 50.67 16.92 -37.51
C VAL A 7 49.55 15.88 -37.49
N LEU A 8 48.68 15.93 -36.48
CA LEU A 8 47.44 15.15 -36.44
C LEU A 8 46.31 15.98 -37.07
N THR A 9 45.81 15.54 -38.22
CA THR A 9 44.66 16.14 -38.89
C THR A 9 43.38 15.69 -38.17
N ALA A 10 42.75 16.60 -37.43
CA ALA A 10 41.44 16.38 -36.82
C ALA A 10 40.35 16.49 -37.90
N LEU A 11 39.67 15.37 -38.17
CA LEU A 11 38.44 15.33 -38.96
C LEU A 11 37.30 15.76 -38.03
N VAL A 12 36.90 17.03 -38.10
CA VAL A 12 35.70 17.53 -37.41
C VAL A 12 34.48 17.09 -38.22
N VAL A 13 33.81 16.02 -37.78
CA VAL A 13 32.45 15.70 -38.22
C VAL A 13 31.53 16.63 -37.43
N SER A 14 31.12 17.73 -38.05
CA SER A 14 30.02 18.56 -37.57
C SER A 14 28.71 17.80 -37.72
N LEU A 15 28.33 17.02 -36.69
CA LEU A 15 26.95 16.62 -36.48
C LEU A 15 26.15 17.90 -36.21
N ALA A 16 25.42 18.37 -37.22
CA ALA A 16 24.37 19.35 -37.04
C ALA A 16 23.28 18.70 -36.18
N ILE A 17 23.40 18.85 -34.86
CA ILE A 17 22.26 18.76 -33.94
C ILE A 17 21.39 19.94 -34.34
N GLY A 18 20.41 19.68 -35.21
CA GLY A 18 19.40 20.66 -35.52
C GLY A 18 18.74 21.05 -34.20
N CYS A 19 18.78 22.33 -33.87
CA CYS A 19 17.81 22.95 -32.98
C CYS A 19 16.46 22.89 -33.71
N GLY A 20 15.89 21.68 -33.86
CA GLY A 20 14.48 21.52 -34.14
C GLY A 20 13.79 22.09 -32.92
N GLY A 21 13.32 23.34 -33.03
CA GLY A 21 12.39 23.85 -32.04
C GLY A 21 11.21 22.90 -32.05
N GLU A 22 11.06 22.11 -30.99
CA GLU A 22 9.84 21.35 -30.77
C GLU A 22 8.70 22.36 -30.87
N GLU A 23 7.76 22.08 -31.78
CA GLU A 23 6.56 22.89 -31.87
C GLU A 23 5.92 22.91 -30.47
N PRO A 24 5.49 24.09 -29.99
CA PRO A 24 4.92 24.20 -28.65
C PRO A 24 3.77 23.19 -28.52
N ILE A 25 3.88 22.30 -27.55
CA ILE A 25 2.83 21.31 -27.25
C ILE A 25 1.60 22.11 -26.84
N GLU A 26 0.53 22.03 -27.64
CA GLU A 26 -0.73 22.69 -27.31
C GLU A 26 -1.31 22.05 -26.04
N THR A 27 -1.49 22.87 -25.01
CA THR A 27 -2.17 22.45 -23.78
C THR A 27 -3.61 22.02 -24.10
N PRO A 28 -4.05 20.83 -23.67
CA PRO A 28 -5.42 20.38 -23.91
C PRO A 28 -6.43 21.38 -23.37
N ALA A 29 -7.37 21.80 -24.23
CA ALA A 29 -8.40 22.77 -23.84
C ALA A 29 -9.51 22.14 -22.98
N THR A 30 -9.71 20.82 -23.08
CA THR A 30 -10.78 20.09 -22.38
C THR A 30 -10.27 18.80 -21.74
N ARG A 31 -11.00 18.31 -20.72
CA ARG A 31 -10.74 17.01 -20.08
C ARG A 31 -10.78 15.84 -21.07
N ALA A 32 -11.68 15.91 -22.07
CA ALA A 32 -11.79 14.89 -23.09
C ALA A 32 -10.53 14.85 -23.96
N ASP A 33 -10.04 16.01 -24.41
CA ASP A 33 -8.81 16.10 -25.20
C ASP A 33 -7.59 15.62 -24.39
N ALA A 34 -7.52 15.98 -23.10
CA ALA A 34 -6.47 15.50 -22.22
C ALA A 34 -6.51 13.97 -22.02
N CYS A 35 -7.70 13.37 -21.92
CA CYS A 35 -7.85 11.91 -21.82
C CYS A 35 -7.38 11.18 -23.08
N VAL A 36 -7.51 11.78 -24.26
CA VAL A 36 -6.96 11.21 -25.50
C VAL A 36 -5.43 11.22 -25.46
N ALA A 37 -4.84 12.26 -24.86
CA ALA A 37 -3.39 12.43 -24.78
C ALA A 37 -2.73 11.56 -23.68
N VAL A 38 -3.43 11.30 -22.57
CA VAL A 38 -2.90 10.52 -21.43
C VAL A 38 -3.32 9.06 -21.56
N GLY A 39 -2.34 8.18 -21.82
CA GLY A 39 -2.57 6.74 -21.96
C GLY A 39 -3.30 6.13 -20.74
N GLY A 40 -4.34 5.33 -20.98
CA GLY A 40 -5.14 4.67 -19.95
C GLY A 40 -6.30 5.50 -19.38
N CYS A 41 -6.41 6.79 -19.72
CA CYS A 41 -7.50 7.65 -19.24
C CYS A 41 -8.87 7.18 -19.77
N GLU A 42 -8.98 6.90 -21.07
CA GLU A 42 -10.26 6.59 -21.71
C GLU A 42 -10.89 5.29 -21.24
N THR A 43 -10.08 4.26 -20.96
CA THR A 43 -10.54 2.91 -20.67
C THR A 43 -10.01 2.45 -19.31
N PRO A 44 -10.81 2.58 -18.23
CA PRO A 44 -10.43 2.03 -16.93
C PRO A 44 -10.17 0.52 -17.05
N VAL A 45 -9.13 0.01 -16.37
CA VAL A 45 -8.82 -1.42 -16.38
C VAL A 45 -9.89 -2.22 -15.63
N HIS A 46 -10.48 -1.62 -14.60
CA HIS A 46 -11.61 -2.15 -13.85
C HIS A 46 -12.89 -1.38 -14.22
N VAL A 47 -13.98 -2.06 -14.63
CA VAL A 47 -15.24 -1.44 -15.08
C VAL A 47 -16.45 -1.92 -14.27
N GLU A 48 -17.12 -1.02 -13.55
CA GLU A 48 -18.41 -1.17 -12.89
C GLU A 48 -19.52 -0.89 -13.91
N THR A 49 -20.48 -1.81 -14.00
CA THR A 49 -21.66 -1.71 -14.87
C THR A 49 -22.93 -1.64 -14.02
N GLY A 50 -23.89 -0.76 -14.35
CA GLY A 50 -25.16 -0.68 -13.64
C GLY A 50 -25.95 0.64 -13.82
N PRO A 51 -27.20 0.70 -13.31
CA PRO A 51 -28.01 1.92 -13.28
C PRO A 51 -27.39 3.00 -12.39
N ARG A 52 -27.85 4.27 -12.51
CA ARG A 52 -27.45 5.40 -11.66
C ARG A 52 -28.61 5.87 -10.77
N GLN A 53 -28.29 6.59 -9.70
CA GLN A 53 -29.26 7.23 -8.81
C GLN A 53 -28.77 8.60 -8.33
N SER A 54 -29.70 9.53 -8.07
CA SER A 54 -29.41 10.82 -7.44
C SER A 54 -29.30 10.68 -5.92
N ILE A 55 -28.41 11.47 -5.31
CA ILE A 55 -28.23 11.60 -3.87
C ILE A 55 -28.04 13.07 -3.52
N PHE A 56 -28.37 13.47 -2.28
CA PHE A 56 -27.88 14.69 -1.68
C PHE A 56 -26.47 14.46 -1.12
N ARG A 57 -25.58 15.38 -1.42
CA ARG A 57 -24.31 15.57 -0.74
C ARG A 57 -24.43 16.81 0.13
N VAL A 58 -24.10 16.67 1.41
CA VAL A 58 -24.32 17.70 2.43
C VAL A 58 -22.99 18.04 3.06
N LEU A 59 -22.57 19.29 2.87
CA LEU A 59 -21.40 19.81 3.54
C LEU A 59 -21.78 20.28 4.94
N VAL A 60 -21.01 19.82 5.92
CA VAL A 60 -21.20 20.17 7.32
C VAL A 60 -19.91 20.78 7.86
N VAL A 61 -20.03 21.90 8.57
CA VAL A 61 -18.90 22.66 9.11
C VAL A 61 -19.03 22.75 10.63
N ARG A 62 -17.92 22.48 11.33
CA ARG A 62 -17.69 22.80 12.75
C ARG A 62 -16.84 24.05 12.81
N ASP A 63 -17.37 25.13 13.39
CA ASP A 63 -16.63 26.38 13.55
C ASP A 63 -15.65 26.33 14.75
N PRO A 64 -14.78 27.35 14.94
CA PRO A 64 -13.84 27.39 16.06
C PRO A 64 -14.47 27.41 17.46
N SER A 65 -15.78 27.66 17.57
CA SER A 65 -16.52 27.57 18.84
C SER A 65 -17.06 26.17 19.12
N GLY A 66 -16.93 25.26 18.15
CA GLY A 66 -17.47 23.90 18.17
C GLY A 66 -18.91 23.81 17.67
N ALA A 67 -19.51 24.90 17.17
CA ALA A 67 -20.86 24.87 16.63
C ALA A 67 -20.87 24.20 15.25
N VAL A 68 -21.84 23.30 15.04
CA VAL A 68 -21.95 22.51 13.81
C VAL A 68 -23.16 22.93 12.99
N ARG A 69 -22.98 23.15 11.68
CA ARG A 69 -24.05 23.58 10.77
C ARG A 69 -23.91 22.97 9.36
N ILE A 70 -25.05 22.81 8.68
CA ILE A 70 -25.14 22.53 7.26
C ILE A 70 -24.80 23.82 6.51
N GLU A 71 -23.69 23.78 5.81
CA GLU A 71 -23.21 24.88 4.99
C GLU A 71 -23.83 24.81 3.59
N GLU A 72 -23.83 23.62 2.98
CA GLU A 72 -24.27 23.43 1.61
C GLU A 72 -24.96 22.07 1.40
N VAL A 73 -25.91 22.02 0.47
CA VAL A 73 -26.58 20.79 0.01
C VAL A 73 -26.57 20.79 -1.51
N GLN A 74 -26.09 19.70 -2.11
CA GLN A 74 -25.94 19.53 -3.55
C GLN A 74 -26.56 18.21 -4.00
N GLU A 75 -27.18 18.16 -5.18
CA GLU A 75 -27.61 16.90 -5.80
C GLU A 75 -26.51 16.34 -6.72
N VAL A 76 -26.17 15.06 -6.57
CA VAL A 76 -25.17 14.38 -7.39
C VAL A 76 -25.65 12.99 -7.82
N GLU A 77 -25.19 12.50 -8.99
CA GLU A 77 -25.52 11.15 -9.47
C GLU A 77 -24.41 10.14 -9.22
N VAL A 78 -24.76 9.01 -8.62
CA VAL A 78 -23.85 7.88 -8.30
C VAL A 78 -24.33 6.59 -8.95
N SER A 79 -23.47 5.57 -9.00
CA SER A 79 -23.90 4.22 -9.41
C SER A 79 -24.96 3.71 -8.42
N ALA A 80 -26.09 3.24 -8.91
CA ALA A 80 -27.15 2.67 -8.09
C ALA A 80 -26.73 1.34 -7.45
N ARG A 81 -25.71 0.67 -8.00
CA ARG A 81 -25.06 -0.47 -7.32
C ARG A 81 -24.28 0.00 -6.09
N VAL A 82 -23.70 1.20 -6.14
CA VAL A 82 -22.84 1.74 -5.08
C VAL A 82 -23.65 2.35 -3.95
N GLY A 83 -24.77 3.02 -4.22
CA GLY A 83 -25.47 3.73 -3.13
C GLY A 83 -25.09 5.21 -3.03
N ALA A 84 -25.81 5.95 -2.19
CA ALA A 84 -25.18 7.09 -1.53
C ALA A 84 -23.98 6.57 -0.73
N PRO A 85 -22.81 7.24 -0.75
CA PRO A 85 -21.71 6.92 0.14
C PRO A 85 -22.23 6.84 1.58
N GLU A 86 -22.01 5.71 2.21
CA GLU A 86 -22.30 5.54 3.61
C GLU A 86 -21.23 6.30 4.42
N GLY A 87 -21.59 6.85 5.58
CA GLY A 87 -20.63 7.59 6.40
C GLY A 87 -19.76 6.73 7.27
N PRO A 88 -18.87 7.39 8.05
CA PRO A 88 -18.05 6.70 9.02
C PRO A 88 -18.91 5.85 9.97
N LEU A 89 -18.34 4.74 10.45
CA LEU A 89 -19.01 3.83 11.40
C LEU A 89 -19.36 4.51 12.73
N ALA A 90 -18.62 5.56 13.09
CA ALA A 90 -18.87 6.39 14.26
C ALA A 90 -18.50 7.84 14.00
N GLY A 91 -19.14 8.74 14.73
CA GLY A 91 -18.91 10.18 14.60
C GLY A 91 -19.38 10.94 15.83
N THR A 92 -18.95 12.19 15.95
CA THR A 92 -19.40 13.08 17.02
C THR A 92 -20.80 13.64 16.77
N HIS A 93 -21.22 13.61 15.50
CA HIS A 93 -22.52 14.07 15.02
C HIS A 93 -23.10 13.05 14.04
N GLY A 94 -24.34 13.28 13.58
CA GLY A 94 -24.89 12.59 12.44
C GLY A 94 -25.77 13.47 11.58
N LEU A 95 -25.78 13.19 10.28
CA LEU A 95 -26.69 13.74 9.29
C LEU A 95 -27.93 12.86 9.21
N ALA A 96 -29.10 13.44 9.49
CA ALA A 96 -30.38 12.78 9.37
C ALA A 96 -31.18 13.36 8.20
N ALA A 97 -31.69 12.50 7.33
CA ALA A 97 -32.71 12.85 6.35
C ALA A 97 -34.08 12.60 6.97
N LEU A 98 -34.91 13.63 7.04
CA LEU A 98 -36.20 13.58 7.73
C LEU A 98 -37.36 13.60 6.73
N ASP A 99 -38.40 12.85 7.03
CA ASP A 99 -39.68 12.92 6.31
C ASP A 99 -40.58 14.06 6.80
N ALA A 100 -41.77 14.20 6.19
CA ALA A 100 -42.74 15.22 6.55
C ALA A 100 -43.29 15.11 7.99
N ALA A 101 -43.12 13.96 8.65
CA ALA A 101 -43.45 13.77 10.06
C ALA A 101 -42.26 14.09 10.99
N GLY A 102 -41.09 14.43 10.44
CA GLY A 102 -39.86 14.65 11.17
C GLY A 102 -39.18 13.35 11.62
N ALA A 103 -39.58 12.20 11.08
CA ALA A 103 -38.94 10.92 11.36
C ALA A 103 -37.71 10.73 10.46
N PRO A 104 -36.58 10.23 11.00
CA PRO A 104 -35.41 9.94 10.18
C PRO A 104 -35.71 8.76 9.25
N VAL A 105 -35.59 8.99 7.94
CA VAL A 105 -35.66 7.94 6.91
C VAL A 105 -34.28 7.43 6.52
N GLU A 106 -33.25 8.24 6.75
CA GLU A 106 -31.84 7.90 6.54
C GLU A 106 -30.99 8.63 7.59
N PHE A 107 -29.90 8.01 8.00
CA PHE A 107 -28.99 8.56 8.99
C PHE A 107 -27.56 8.13 8.69
N GLN A 108 -26.64 9.07 8.84
CA GLN A 108 -25.22 8.86 8.63
C GLN A 108 -24.44 9.55 9.76
N TYR A 109 -23.41 8.91 10.33
CA TYR A 109 -22.50 9.62 11.24
C TYR A 109 -21.61 10.61 10.50
N LEU A 110 -21.24 11.69 11.19
CA LEU A 110 -20.33 12.71 10.69
C LEU A 110 -19.14 12.79 11.63
N ARG A 111 -17.94 12.85 11.05
CA ARG A 111 -16.70 12.99 11.81
C ARG A 111 -15.89 14.14 11.26
N PHE A 112 -15.35 14.96 12.15
CA PHE A 112 -14.46 16.04 11.78
C PHE A 112 -13.03 15.60 12.02
N ALA A 113 -12.12 15.94 11.12
CA ALA A 113 -10.69 15.73 11.35
C ALA A 113 -10.24 16.59 12.54
N ASP A 114 -9.48 15.99 13.45
CA ASP A 114 -8.98 16.67 14.64
C ASP A 114 -7.46 16.94 14.57
N THR A 115 -6.73 16.21 13.71
CA THR A 115 -5.28 16.40 13.51
C THR A 115 -4.89 16.13 12.06
N LEU A 116 -3.88 16.83 11.56
CA LEU A 116 -3.26 16.62 10.26
C LEU A 116 -1.76 16.30 10.41
N PHE A 117 -1.25 15.36 9.62
CA PHE A 117 0.18 15.17 9.42
C PHE A 117 0.62 15.61 8.03
N ILE A 118 1.70 16.39 7.97
CA ILE A 118 2.36 16.79 6.73
C ILE A 118 3.75 16.18 6.74
N GLU A 119 4.01 15.24 5.82
CA GLU A 119 5.32 14.60 5.69
C GLU A 119 6.16 15.25 4.58
N PRO A 120 7.38 15.72 4.90
CA PRO A 120 8.28 16.27 3.91
C PRO A 120 8.93 15.16 3.06
N LEU A 121 8.98 15.33 1.72
CA LEU A 121 9.72 14.39 0.86
C LEU A 121 11.22 14.40 1.20
N GLU A 122 11.78 15.55 1.57
CA GLU A 122 13.19 15.62 1.88
C GLU A 122 13.52 15.04 3.26
N PHE A 123 14.69 14.39 3.38
CA PHE A 123 15.23 13.80 4.61
C PHE A 123 15.63 14.86 5.68
N HIS A 124 15.06 16.06 5.64
CA HIS A 124 15.53 17.23 6.39
C HIS A 124 14.58 17.68 7.50
N GLU A 125 13.30 17.32 7.43
CA GLU A 125 12.29 17.85 8.35
C GLU A 125 11.48 16.73 9.02
N ALA A 126 11.04 16.97 10.24
CA ALA A 126 10.15 16.06 10.97
C ALA A 126 8.73 16.17 10.41
N THR A 127 7.95 15.10 10.50
CA THR A 127 6.51 15.14 10.26
C THR A 127 5.90 16.27 11.08
N VAL A 128 5.17 17.17 10.40
CA VAL A 128 4.48 18.29 11.06
C VAL A 128 3.08 17.81 11.44
N GLU A 129 2.82 17.70 12.73
CA GLU A 129 1.47 17.45 13.26
C GLU A 129 0.78 18.79 13.55
N GLU A 130 -0.44 18.97 13.04
CA GLU A 130 -1.25 20.16 13.22
C GLU A 130 -2.60 19.82 13.87
N ASP A 131 -2.85 20.39 15.04
CA ASP A 131 -4.09 20.26 15.79
C ASP A 131 -5.21 21.12 15.14
N LEU A 132 -6.28 20.46 14.73
CA LEU A 132 -7.44 21.03 14.05
C LEU A 132 -8.63 21.26 15.01
N THR A 133 -8.51 20.88 16.29
CA THR A 133 -9.64 20.93 17.25
C THR A 133 -10.12 22.35 17.53
N GLY A 134 -9.24 23.36 17.41
CA GLY A 134 -9.57 24.78 17.59
C GLY A 134 -9.88 25.53 16.29
N GLY A 135 -9.83 24.87 15.14
CA GLY A 135 -10.06 25.47 13.82
C GLY A 135 -11.48 25.28 13.30
N GLU A 136 -11.81 25.98 12.21
CA GLU A 136 -12.94 25.56 11.38
C GLU A 136 -12.55 24.27 10.66
N VAL A 137 -13.41 23.26 10.70
CA VAL A 137 -13.21 22.00 9.99
C VAL A 137 -14.53 21.55 9.39
N SER A 138 -14.44 20.83 8.28
CA SER A 138 -15.61 20.36 7.55
C SER A 138 -15.57 18.87 7.32
N THR A 139 -16.75 18.32 7.05
CA THR A 139 -16.95 16.92 6.68
C THR A 139 -18.16 16.84 5.76
N VAL A 140 -18.38 15.64 5.20
CA VAL A 140 -19.40 15.37 4.21
C VAL A 140 -20.34 14.31 4.74
N GLY A 141 -21.63 14.58 4.63
CA GLY A 141 -22.64 13.53 4.65
C GLY A 141 -23.28 13.36 3.28
N TYR A 142 -23.86 12.19 3.06
CA TYR A 142 -24.61 11.85 1.88
C TYR A 142 -25.96 11.26 2.29
N VAL A 143 -26.97 11.52 1.48
CA VAL A 143 -28.33 11.07 1.72
C VAL A 143 -28.92 10.67 0.38
N THR A 144 -29.58 9.52 0.30
CA THR A 144 -30.26 9.10 -0.92
C THR A 144 -31.41 10.05 -1.24
N LEU A 145 -31.53 10.45 -2.51
CA LEU A 145 -32.58 11.36 -2.93
C LEU A 145 -33.91 10.59 -3.06
N GLY A 146 -34.61 10.46 -1.94
CA GLY A 146 -35.90 9.79 -1.84
C GLY A 146 -37.07 10.78 -1.89
N SER A 147 -38.17 10.39 -2.53
CA SER A 147 -39.41 11.20 -2.60
C SER A 147 -40.04 11.56 -1.23
N THR A 148 -39.55 10.93 -0.16
CA THR A 148 -40.01 11.14 1.21
C THR A 148 -39.15 12.14 2.00
N VAL A 149 -37.96 12.50 1.52
CA VAL A 149 -37.05 13.42 2.23
C VAL A 149 -37.53 14.86 2.02
N VAL A 150 -37.79 15.57 3.11
CA VAL A 150 -38.22 16.99 3.07
C VAL A 150 -37.32 17.94 3.86
N GLU A 151 -36.52 17.40 4.79
CA GLU A 151 -35.62 18.18 5.65
C GLU A 151 -34.34 17.37 5.92
N LEU A 152 -33.22 18.07 6.05
CA LEU A 152 -31.93 17.55 6.47
C LEU A 152 -31.61 18.16 7.84
N ALA A 153 -31.10 17.35 8.77
CA ALA A 153 -30.78 17.79 10.12
C ALA A 153 -29.43 17.26 10.59
N ILE A 154 -28.73 18.04 11.41
CA ILE A 154 -27.53 17.57 12.13
C ILE A 154 -27.93 17.25 13.56
N VAL A 155 -27.55 16.06 14.01
CA VAL A 155 -27.83 15.53 15.34
C VAL A 155 -26.51 15.36 16.08
N ASP A 156 -26.41 15.81 17.33
CA ASP A 156 -25.23 15.58 18.16
C ASP A 156 -25.25 14.18 18.81
N SER A 157 -24.18 13.84 19.54
CA SER A 157 -24.06 12.56 20.27
C SER A 157 -25.14 12.31 21.33
N THR A 158 -25.92 13.32 21.73
CA THR A 158 -27.04 13.20 22.68
C THR A 158 -28.37 12.94 21.99
N GLY A 159 -28.42 12.99 20.65
CA GLY A 159 -29.66 12.93 19.89
C GLY A 159 -30.33 14.29 19.70
N THR A 160 -29.68 15.39 20.08
CA THR A 160 -30.23 16.74 19.94
C THR A 160 -29.95 17.28 18.53
N ILE A 161 -30.97 17.84 17.88
CA ILE A 161 -30.80 18.49 16.58
C ILE A 161 -30.14 19.86 16.77
N VAL A 162 -28.94 20.04 16.20
CA VAL A 162 -28.13 21.26 16.30
C VAL A 162 -28.27 22.17 15.07
N ASP A 163 -28.65 21.63 13.91
CA ASP A 163 -28.98 22.43 12.72
C ASP A 163 -30.03 21.74 11.83
N ARG A 164 -30.76 22.52 11.02
CA ARG A 164 -31.78 22.04 10.08
C ARG A 164 -31.80 22.83 8.79
N ARG A 165 -32.03 22.15 7.67
CA ARG A 165 -32.25 22.75 6.35
C ARG A 165 -33.35 22.03 5.59
N PRO A 166 -34.27 22.73 4.89
CA PRO A 166 -35.17 22.09 3.94
C PRO A 166 -34.37 21.30 2.90
N ALA A 167 -34.81 20.09 2.58
CA ALA A 167 -34.23 19.34 1.47
C ALA A 167 -34.61 20.06 0.15
N PRO A 168 -33.64 20.36 -0.72
CA PRO A 168 -33.95 20.96 -2.01
C PRO A 168 -34.90 20.07 -2.82
N ALA A 169 -35.77 20.66 -3.65
CA ALA A 169 -36.54 19.85 -4.59
C ALA A 169 -35.60 19.19 -5.61
N PRO A 170 -35.90 17.97 -6.10
CA PRO A 170 -35.10 17.31 -7.13
C PRO A 170 -34.93 18.23 -8.35
N GLY A 171 -33.69 18.48 -8.77
CA GLY A 171 -33.33 19.40 -9.84
C GLY A 171 -33.20 20.89 -9.47
N ASP A 172 -33.68 21.32 -8.30
CA ASP A 172 -33.48 22.68 -7.78
C ASP A 172 -32.19 22.81 -6.95
N ALA A 173 -31.64 21.69 -6.48
CA ALA A 173 -30.38 21.61 -5.71
C ALA A 173 -29.11 21.81 -6.58
N LEU A 174 -29.27 22.05 -7.87
CA LEU A 174 -28.15 22.27 -8.77
C LEU A 174 -27.47 23.59 -8.35
N ALA A 175 -26.19 23.47 -7.97
CA ALA A 175 -25.32 24.51 -7.43
C ALA A 175 -25.51 25.89 -8.08
N ARG A 176 -25.31 26.93 -7.28
CA ARG A 176 -25.31 28.34 -7.71
C ARG A 176 -24.53 28.48 -9.03
N ASP A 177 -25.20 29.06 -10.02
CA ASP A 177 -24.58 29.47 -11.28
C ASP A 177 -23.88 30.82 -11.03
N ASP A 178 -22.66 30.77 -10.51
CA ASP A 178 -21.87 31.95 -10.11
C ASP A 178 -21.42 32.81 -11.30
N GLY A 179 -21.72 32.42 -12.54
CA GLY A 179 -21.32 33.13 -13.76
C GLY A 179 -19.82 33.07 -14.08
N VAL A 180 -19.02 32.43 -13.22
CA VAL A 180 -17.73 31.86 -13.60
C VAL A 180 -18.07 30.47 -14.14
N GLY A 181 -17.55 30.08 -15.31
CA GLY A 181 -17.79 28.77 -15.92
C GLY A 181 -17.23 27.57 -15.12
N ALA A 182 -17.28 27.60 -13.79
CA ALA A 182 -17.17 26.46 -12.91
C ALA A 182 -18.29 25.49 -13.31
N SER A 183 -17.89 24.41 -13.97
CA SER A 183 -18.79 23.35 -14.37
C SER A 183 -19.59 22.87 -13.16
N ARG A 184 -20.80 22.40 -13.45
CA ARG A 184 -21.78 21.74 -12.57
C ARG A 184 -21.27 20.43 -11.94
N GLU A 185 -19.96 20.31 -11.74
CA GLU A 185 -19.25 19.14 -11.21
C GLU A 185 -18.37 19.61 -10.05
N ALA A 186 -18.95 20.14 -8.97
CA ALA A 186 -18.22 20.50 -7.74
C ALA A 186 -17.59 19.29 -7.01
N VAL A 187 -17.48 18.15 -7.69
CA VAL A 187 -16.67 16.97 -7.39
C VAL A 187 -16.57 16.23 -8.71
N VAL A 188 -15.35 16.05 -9.19
CA VAL A 188 -15.13 15.25 -10.39
C VAL A 188 -14.93 13.81 -9.97
N ARG A 189 -15.64 12.89 -10.63
CA ARG A 189 -15.33 11.47 -10.52
C ARG A 189 -14.47 11.06 -11.70
N PRO A 190 -13.38 10.31 -11.46
CA PRO A 190 -12.45 9.93 -12.52
C PRO A 190 -13.14 8.99 -13.51
N SER A 191 -13.94 8.04 -13.03
CA SER A 191 -14.77 7.20 -13.90
C SER A 191 -15.86 6.53 -13.09
N SER A 192 -17.09 6.43 -13.62
CA SER A 192 -18.14 5.63 -13.00
C SER A 192 -17.93 4.12 -13.15
N ALA A 193 -16.88 3.73 -13.86
CA ALA A 193 -16.54 2.35 -14.13
C ALA A 193 -15.33 1.88 -13.29
N SER A 194 -14.44 2.71 -12.77
CA SER A 194 -13.29 2.17 -12.01
C SER A 194 -13.70 1.58 -10.65
N ALA A 195 -12.85 0.69 -10.10
CA ALA A 195 -12.92 0.34 -8.67
C ALA A 195 -12.77 1.58 -7.76
N CYS A 196 -12.28 2.68 -8.34
CA CYS A 196 -12.16 4.02 -7.77
C CYS A 196 -13.32 4.95 -8.09
N SER A 197 -14.49 4.44 -8.45
CA SER A 197 -15.64 5.26 -8.81
C SER A 197 -16.18 6.13 -7.66
N HIS A 198 -15.76 5.85 -6.42
CA HIS A 198 -16.04 6.68 -5.24
C HIS A 198 -15.09 7.84 -5.03
N VAL A 199 -13.86 7.77 -5.57
CA VAL A 199 -12.86 8.79 -5.30
C VAL A 199 -13.35 10.14 -5.82
N VAL A 200 -13.33 11.11 -4.92
CA VAL A 200 -13.77 12.48 -5.14
C VAL A 200 -12.58 13.36 -5.46
N LEU A 201 -12.57 14.03 -6.60
CA LEU A 201 -11.54 15.02 -6.94
C LEU A 201 -12.04 16.43 -6.61
N LEU A 202 -11.29 17.15 -5.79
CA LEU A 202 -11.59 18.51 -5.34
C LEU A 202 -11.07 19.56 -6.35
N GLU A 203 -11.93 20.47 -6.79
CA GLU A 203 -11.70 21.54 -7.78
C GLU A 203 -11.34 22.90 -7.13
N GLY A 204 -10.19 22.96 -6.47
CA GLY A 204 -9.61 24.25 -6.07
C GLY A 204 -10.43 25.02 -5.03
N GLY A 205 -10.48 26.34 -5.19
CA GLY A 205 -11.18 27.25 -4.26
C GLY A 205 -12.70 27.02 -4.15
N VAL A 206 -13.32 26.43 -5.17
CA VAL A 206 -14.75 26.06 -5.12
C VAL A 206 -14.96 24.97 -4.08
N ASP A 207 -13.97 24.08 -3.96
CA ASP A 207 -14.02 22.96 -3.03
C ASP A 207 -13.21 23.19 -1.73
N GLU A 208 -12.80 24.43 -1.47
CA GLU A 208 -12.04 24.81 -0.27
C GLU A 208 -12.82 24.55 1.02
N ILE A 209 -14.14 24.51 0.91
CA ILE A 209 -15.04 24.14 1.99
C ILE A 209 -14.99 22.65 2.34
N TRP A 210 -14.54 21.78 1.43
CA TRP A 210 -14.32 20.33 1.63
C TRP A 210 -12.92 20.02 2.15
N TYR A 211 -12.15 21.07 2.35
CA TYR A 211 -10.78 21.07 2.81
C TYR A 211 -10.72 21.51 4.28
N PRO A 212 -9.92 20.85 5.14
CA PRO A 212 -9.76 21.28 6.52
C PRO A 212 -9.35 22.75 6.59
N ALA A 213 -10.10 23.62 7.28
CA ALA A 213 -9.85 25.06 7.18
C ALA A 213 -8.50 25.48 7.77
N ALA A 214 -7.97 24.72 8.73
CA ALA A 214 -6.61 24.88 9.25
C ALA A 214 -5.57 24.92 8.11
N LEU A 215 -5.78 24.07 7.09
CA LEU A 215 -4.88 24.00 5.96
C LEU A 215 -5.00 25.17 4.98
N ARG A 216 -6.12 25.88 4.94
CA ARG A 216 -6.31 27.04 4.03
C ARG A 216 -5.28 28.14 4.24
N SER A 217 -4.69 28.21 5.45
CA SER A 217 -3.68 29.21 5.80
C SER A 217 -2.29 28.91 5.21
N ARG A 218 -2.02 27.65 4.85
CA ARG A 218 -0.72 27.18 4.34
C ARG A 218 -0.79 26.65 2.93
N LEU A 219 -1.92 26.05 2.58
CA LEU A 219 -2.15 25.30 1.36
C LEU A 219 -3.26 25.96 0.60
N ARG A 220 -2.96 26.33 -0.64
CA ARG A 220 -3.96 26.92 -1.52
C ARG A 220 -4.41 25.87 -2.51
N LEU A 221 -5.64 25.38 -2.35
CA LEU A 221 -6.21 24.47 -3.34
C LEU A 221 -6.21 25.11 -4.73
N THR A 222 -5.74 24.37 -5.72
CA THR A 222 -5.69 24.80 -7.11
C THR A 222 -6.80 24.11 -7.90
N PRO A 223 -7.48 24.82 -8.82
CA PRO A 223 -8.44 24.18 -9.72
C PRO A 223 -7.78 23.04 -10.50
N LEU A 224 -8.50 21.93 -10.62
CA LEU A 224 -8.02 20.75 -11.33
C LEU A 224 -7.97 21.02 -12.84
N SER A 225 -6.76 21.03 -13.40
CA SER A 225 -6.56 21.23 -14.83
C SER A 225 -6.96 20.00 -15.67
N PRO A 226 -7.18 20.15 -16.99
CA PRO A 226 -7.50 19.01 -17.86
C PRO A 226 -6.47 17.87 -17.80
N THR A 227 -5.17 18.19 -17.82
CA THR A 227 -4.11 17.18 -17.82
C THR A 227 -3.97 16.53 -16.44
N GLN A 228 -4.05 17.29 -15.34
CA GLN A 228 -4.10 16.73 -13.98
C GLN A 228 -5.25 15.73 -13.84
N TYR A 229 -6.46 16.10 -14.28
CA TYR A 229 -7.61 15.19 -14.26
C TYR A 229 -7.34 13.90 -15.03
N ALA A 230 -6.77 14.02 -16.23
CA ALA A 230 -6.51 12.86 -17.08
C ALA A 230 -5.47 11.89 -16.48
N VAL A 231 -4.41 12.43 -15.86
CA VAL A 231 -3.40 11.63 -15.16
C VAL A 231 -3.97 10.95 -13.93
N VAL A 232 -4.72 11.67 -13.09
CA VAL A 232 -5.39 11.10 -11.91
C VAL A 232 -6.34 9.98 -12.31
N ARG A 233 -7.17 10.21 -13.34
CA ARG A 233 -8.08 9.19 -13.86
C ARG A 233 -7.34 7.95 -14.36
N SER A 234 -6.22 8.13 -15.06
CA SER A 234 -5.40 7.01 -15.52
C SER A 234 -4.77 6.23 -14.36
N ALA A 235 -4.27 6.93 -13.32
CA ALA A 235 -3.72 6.30 -12.13
C ALA A 235 -4.78 5.47 -11.39
N LEU A 236 -5.91 6.09 -11.05
CA LEU A 236 -7.03 5.42 -10.38
C LEU A 236 -7.61 4.26 -11.22
N GLY A 237 -7.54 4.35 -12.55
CA GLY A 237 -7.93 3.27 -13.45
C GLY A 237 -7.07 2.01 -13.34
N ARG A 238 -5.86 2.09 -12.74
CA ARG A 238 -4.89 0.99 -12.56
C ARG A 238 -4.85 0.44 -11.14
N MET A 239 -5.38 1.14 -10.16
CA MET A 239 -5.39 0.68 -8.77
C MET A 239 -6.29 -0.55 -8.61
N THR A 240 -5.85 -1.48 -7.77
CA THR A 240 -6.67 -2.61 -7.31
C THR A 240 -7.84 -2.10 -6.44
N PRO A 241 -8.89 -2.91 -6.23
CA PRO A 241 -10.00 -2.51 -5.37
C PRO A 241 -9.59 -2.11 -3.96
N LEU A 242 -8.64 -2.82 -3.32
CA LEU A 242 -8.19 -2.50 -1.97
C LEU A 242 -7.31 -1.25 -1.93
N HIS A 243 -6.36 -1.12 -2.87
CA HIS A 243 -5.53 0.08 -2.96
C HIS A 243 -6.39 1.33 -3.14
N CYS A 244 -7.43 1.22 -3.96
CA CYS A 244 -8.34 2.32 -4.17
C CYS A 244 -9.31 2.57 -3.01
N ALA A 245 -9.69 1.52 -2.28
CA ALA A 245 -10.53 1.67 -1.11
C ALA A 245 -9.87 2.53 -0.03
N GLY A 246 -8.54 2.61 0.02
CA GLY A 246 -7.82 3.52 0.92
C GLY A 246 -8.13 5.00 0.65
N ILE A 247 -8.43 5.39 -0.59
CA ILE A 247 -8.63 6.78 -0.99
C ILE A 247 -10.13 7.08 -1.09
N SER A 248 -10.59 8.15 -0.44
CA SER A 248 -11.94 8.71 -0.65
C SER A 248 -11.89 10.04 -1.40
N ARG A 249 -10.84 10.84 -1.22
CA ARG A 249 -10.72 12.19 -1.79
C ARG A 249 -9.31 12.46 -2.30
N MET A 250 -9.22 13.32 -3.32
CA MET A 250 -7.96 13.84 -3.81
C MET A 250 -8.06 15.33 -4.12
N ALA A 251 -6.99 16.07 -3.86
CA ALA A 251 -6.91 17.49 -4.17
C ALA A 251 -5.53 17.87 -4.74
N PHE A 252 -5.48 18.96 -5.49
CA PHE A 252 -4.24 19.64 -5.83
C PHE A 252 -4.13 20.93 -5.03
N ALA A 253 -2.96 21.21 -4.48
CA ALA A 253 -2.70 22.42 -3.72
C ALA A 253 -1.29 22.95 -3.96
N SER A 254 -1.11 24.26 -3.80
CA SER A 254 0.20 24.90 -3.76
C SER A 254 0.73 24.86 -2.33
N PHE A 255 1.95 24.31 -2.15
CA PHE A 255 2.70 24.29 -0.90
C PHE A 255 4.00 25.08 -1.07
N PRO A 256 4.02 26.39 -0.81
CA PRO A 256 5.28 27.10 -0.74
C PRO A 256 6.13 26.51 0.42
N ASP A 257 7.41 26.23 0.15
CA ASP A 257 8.47 25.95 1.14
C ASP A 257 8.60 24.53 1.72
N THR A 258 7.90 23.50 1.23
CA THR A 258 7.92 22.18 1.90
C THR A 258 8.63 21.06 1.13
N GLY A 259 8.94 21.28 -0.16
CA GLY A 259 9.59 20.27 -1.00
C GLY A 259 8.79 18.96 -1.12
N VAL A 260 7.48 18.98 -0.91
CA VAL A 260 6.61 17.78 -0.87
C VAL A 260 5.82 17.61 -2.16
N ALA A 261 5.76 16.43 -2.74
CA ALA A 261 4.98 16.18 -3.96
C ALA A 261 3.56 15.66 -3.67
N GLY A 262 3.38 14.94 -2.57
CA GLY A 262 2.08 14.44 -2.11
C GLY A 262 2.06 14.25 -0.60
N VAL A 263 0.87 14.28 -0.01
CA VAL A 263 0.63 13.94 1.41
C VAL A 263 -0.71 13.22 1.57
N VAL A 264 -0.78 12.33 2.56
CA VAL A 264 -2.04 11.77 3.11
C VAL A 264 -2.31 12.33 4.49
N THR A 265 -3.56 12.64 4.78
CA THR A 265 -4.00 13.08 6.10
C THR A 265 -4.04 11.90 7.10
N ALA A 266 -3.04 11.68 7.95
CA ALA A 266 -2.95 10.41 8.71
C ALA A 266 -4.07 10.11 9.75
N HIS A 267 -5.00 11.04 10.02
CA HIS A 267 -6.20 10.78 10.84
C HIS A 267 -7.52 10.78 10.08
N ALA A 268 -7.54 11.20 8.81
CA ALA A 268 -8.69 10.92 7.95
C ALA A 268 -8.38 9.75 7.00
N GLY A 269 -7.10 9.47 6.76
CA GLY A 269 -6.53 8.36 5.97
C GLY A 269 -7.01 8.29 4.52
N ASP A 270 -7.91 9.18 4.13
CA ASP A 270 -8.76 9.06 2.95
C ASP A 270 -8.54 10.20 1.96
N LEU A 271 -7.88 11.29 2.36
CA LEU A 271 -7.59 12.46 1.55
C LEU A 271 -6.11 12.47 1.13
N VAL A 272 -5.88 12.38 -0.18
CA VAL A 272 -4.57 12.57 -0.82
C VAL A 272 -4.48 14.01 -1.34
N ILE A 273 -3.42 14.74 -1.00
CA ILE A 273 -3.17 16.09 -1.52
C ILE A 273 -1.89 16.07 -2.34
N LEU A 274 -1.95 16.59 -3.56
CA LEU A 274 -0.86 16.61 -4.54
C LEU A 274 -0.35 18.05 -4.71
N ASN A 275 0.96 18.25 -4.65
CA ASN A 275 1.52 19.60 -4.71
C ASN A 275 1.71 20.09 -6.15
N THR A 276 1.22 21.29 -6.46
CA THR A 276 1.41 21.94 -7.76
C THR A 276 2.71 22.73 -7.86
N ASP A 277 3.26 23.20 -6.74
CA ASP A 277 4.28 24.26 -6.69
C ASP A 277 5.65 23.74 -6.21
N VAL A 278 5.98 22.49 -6.57
CA VAL A 278 7.26 21.89 -6.17
C VAL A 278 8.41 22.39 -7.05
N GLU A 279 9.16 23.38 -6.56
CA GLU A 279 10.54 23.59 -7.01
C GLU A 279 11.44 22.57 -6.28
N PHE A 280 11.86 21.51 -6.98
CA PHE A 280 12.76 20.50 -6.42
C PHE A 280 14.21 20.80 -6.85
N GLY A 281 15.15 20.78 -5.91
CA GLY A 281 16.58 20.79 -6.22
C GLY A 281 17.14 22.06 -6.86
N ASP A 282 18.10 21.88 -7.78
CA ASP A 282 18.73 22.98 -8.53
C ASP A 282 17.67 23.71 -9.38
N PRO A 283 17.75 25.05 -9.53
CA PRO A 283 16.78 25.83 -10.31
C PRO A 283 16.67 25.28 -11.74
N GLY A 284 15.53 24.64 -12.03
CA GLY A 284 15.23 24.01 -13.33
C GLY A 284 14.64 22.59 -13.26
N GLU A 285 14.71 21.90 -12.13
CA GLU A 285 14.16 20.54 -11.94
C GLU A 285 12.81 20.53 -11.20
N GLY A 286 11.90 21.44 -11.58
CA GLY A 286 10.55 21.50 -11.01
C GLY A 286 9.84 20.13 -11.07
N LEU A 287 9.42 19.64 -9.91
CA LEU A 287 8.55 18.45 -9.77
C LEU A 287 7.09 18.86 -9.52
N GLY A 288 6.77 20.14 -9.71
CA GLY A 288 5.41 20.64 -9.57
C GLY A 288 4.49 19.93 -10.56
N PHE A 289 3.28 19.60 -10.10
CA PHE A 289 2.27 18.98 -10.95
C PHE A 289 1.30 20.00 -11.54
N ASP A 290 1.79 21.18 -11.90
CA ASP A 290 1.00 22.16 -12.65
C ASP A 290 0.74 21.72 -14.11
N GLU A 291 -0.21 22.36 -14.78
CA GLU A 291 -0.62 22.02 -16.16
C GLU A 291 0.53 22.09 -17.17
N PHE A 292 1.46 23.05 -17.00
CA PHE A 292 2.59 23.21 -17.91
C PHE A 292 3.61 22.09 -17.70
N SER A 293 3.92 21.77 -16.44
CA SER A 293 4.84 20.69 -16.08
C SER A 293 4.34 19.31 -16.55
N LEU A 294 3.02 19.08 -16.54
CA LEU A 294 2.41 17.81 -16.95
C LEU A 294 2.29 17.61 -18.47
N GLN A 295 2.78 18.53 -19.31
CA GLN A 295 2.82 18.31 -20.76
C GLN A 295 3.76 17.16 -21.16
N GLY A 296 4.79 16.87 -20.34
CA GLY A 296 5.73 15.78 -20.57
C GLY A 296 5.26 14.46 -19.99
N ALA A 297 5.31 13.37 -20.77
CA ALA A 297 4.96 12.03 -20.32
C ALA A 297 5.73 11.59 -19.05
N GLY A 298 6.98 12.05 -18.89
CA GLY A 298 7.78 11.79 -17.70
C GLY A 298 7.17 12.39 -16.43
N GLN A 299 6.65 13.62 -16.49
CA GLN A 299 5.98 14.27 -15.34
C GLN A 299 4.62 13.65 -15.06
N GLN A 300 3.88 13.26 -16.09
CA GLN A 300 2.65 12.48 -15.93
C GLN A 300 2.93 11.17 -15.18
N ALA A 301 3.94 10.41 -15.59
CA ALA A 301 4.31 9.15 -14.93
C ALA A 301 4.75 9.34 -13.46
N ARG A 302 5.41 10.46 -13.15
CA ARG A 302 5.77 10.83 -11.76
C ARG A 302 4.55 11.12 -10.91
N LEU A 303 3.61 11.91 -11.44
CA LEU A 303 2.37 12.18 -10.76
C LEU A 303 1.62 10.86 -10.48
N MET A 304 1.56 9.93 -11.44
CA MET A 304 0.96 8.61 -11.19
C MET A 304 1.67 7.86 -10.06
N HIS A 305 3.01 7.88 -10.01
CA HIS A 305 3.76 7.26 -8.91
C HIS A 305 3.42 7.87 -7.56
N VAL A 306 3.38 9.21 -7.44
CA VAL A 306 2.99 9.89 -6.19
C VAL A 306 1.57 9.47 -5.80
N ILE A 307 0.63 9.42 -6.75
CA ILE A 307 -0.74 8.96 -6.48
C ILE A 307 -0.76 7.51 -5.96
N PHE A 308 0.04 6.61 -6.53
CA PHE A 308 0.13 5.23 -6.04
C PHE A 308 0.78 5.14 -4.66
N HIS A 309 1.82 5.94 -4.41
CA HIS A 309 2.53 6.02 -3.14
C HIS A 309 1.60 6.50 -2.02
N GLU A 310 0.98 7.67 -2.20
CA GLU A 310 0.01 8.19 -1.23
C GLU A 310 -1.19 7.24 -1.07
N GLY A 311 -1.65 6.61 -2.16
CA GLY A 311 -2.66 5.56 -2.07
C GLY A 311 -2.24 4.36 -1.22
N GLY A 312 -0.94 4.03 -1.19
CA GLY A 312 -0.36 3.00 -0.34
C GLY A 312 -0.47 3.34 1.15
N HIS A 313 -0.11 4.57 1.53
CA HIS A 313 -0.34 5.10 2.89
C HIS A 313 -1.82 5.08 3.27
N ALA A 314 -2.69 5.54 2.37
CA ALA A 314 -4.13 5.56 2.59
C ALA A 314 -4.71 4.15 2.82
N ALA A 315 -4.25 3.16 2.04
CA ALA A 315 -4.66 1.77 2.21
C ALA A 315 -4.09 1.13 3.49
N GLU A 316 -2.88 1.51 3.91
CA GLU A 316 -2.34 1.12 5.21
C GLU A 316 -3.24 1.60 6.35
N PHE A 317 -3.58 2.89 6.37
CA PHE A 317 -4.44 3.47 7.40
C PHE A 317 -5.84 2.83 7.41
N LEU A 318 -6.40 2.53 6.23
CA LEU A 318 -7.67 1.81 6.13
C LEU A 318 -7.60 0.44 6.79
N LEU A 319 -6.56 -0.35 6.51
CA LEU A 319 -6.38 -1.67 7.10
C LEU A 319 -6.18 -1.58 8.62
N ASP A 320 -5.33 -0.67 9.09
CA ASP A 320 -5.09 -0.52 10.53
C ASP A 320 -6.32 -0.02 11.29
N SER A 321 -7.19 0.78 10.65
CA SER A 321 -8.44 1.27 11.24
C SER A 321 -9.43 0.17 11.68
N VAL A 322 -9.37 -1.01 11.06
CA VAL A 322 -10.21 -2.16 11.45
C VAL A 322 -9.77 -2.69 12.81
N THR A 323 -8.48 -2.57 13.14
CA THR A 323 -7.88 -3.10 14.38
C THR A 323 -7.71 -2.03 15.45
N ASP A 324 -7.51 -0.78 15.05
CA ASP A 324 -7.30 0.38 15.93
C ASP A 324 -8.01 1.62 15.35
N PHE A 325 -9.33 1.58 15.37
CA PHE A 325 -10.18 2.66 14.85
C PHE A 325 -9.95 4.02 15.53
N GLU A 326 -9.49 4.03 16.79
CA GLU A 326 -9.24 5.27 17.52
C GLU A 326 -8.01 6.01 16.97
N SER A 327 -6.95 5.28 16.61
CA SER A 327 -5.73 5.85 16.03
C SER A 327 -5.88 6.25 14.57
N PHE A 328 -6.71 5.52 13.80
CA PHE A 328 -6.91 5.76 12.36
C PHE A 328 -8.38 6.04 12.00
N PRO A 329 -8.93 7.19 12.46
CA PRO A 329 -10.34 7.47 12.31
C PRO A 329 -10.71 8.04 10.93
N GLY A 330 -10.57 7.25 9.87
CA GLY A 330 -10.83 7.75 8.52
C GLY A 330 -12.28 7.92 8.11
N GLU A 331 -12.49 8.73 7.06
CA GLU A 331 -13.80 8.92 6.40
C GLU A 331 -14.02 7.87 5.29
N TRP A 332 -13.79 6.60 5.63
CA TRP A 332 -14.09 5.49 4.72
C TRP A 332 -15.55 5.08 4.85
N GLU A 333 -16.18 4.86 3.70
CA GLU A 333 -17.48 4.21 3.58
C GLU A 333 -17.39 2.78 4.17
N PRO A 334 -18.43 2.25 4.82
CA PRO A 334 -18.44 0.89 5.37
C PRO A 334 -18.16 -0.20 4.33
N ARG A 335 -18.38 0.02 3.03
CA ARG A 335 -17.93 -0.94 2.01
C ARG A 335 -16.40 -1.01 1.91
N GLN A 336 -15.68 0.10 2.07
CA GLN A 336 -14.22 0.13 2.15
C GLN A 336 -13.77 -0.56 3.45
N GLY A 337 -14.43 -0.26 4.57
CA GLY A 337 -14.22 -0.95 5.85
C GLY A 337 -14.47 -2.46 5.78
N ASN A 338 -15.55 -2.89 5.14
CA ASN A 338 -15.89 -4.30 4.93
C ASN A 338 -14.85 -5.00 4.03
N LEU A 339 -14.37 -4.33 2.97
CA LEU A 339 -13.30 -4.88 2.14
C LEU A 339 -11.99 -5.02 2.93
N ALA A 340 -11.67 -4.04 3.78
CA ALA A 340 -10.52 -4.08 4.68
C ALA A 340 -10.67 -5.22 5.72
N GLU A 341 -11.84 -5.37 6.35
CA GLU A 341 -12.12 -6.46 7.29
C GLU A 341 -12.02 -7.83 6.63
N GLN A 342 -12.62 -8.01 5.45
CA GLN A 342 -12.50 -9.25 4.66
C GLN A 342 -11.05 -9.56 4.31
N THR A 343 -10.27 -8.54 3.96
CA THR A 343 -8.84 -8.70 3.66
C THR A 343 -8.09 -9.13 4.92
N ILE A 344 -8.28 -8.43 6.04
CA ILE A 344 -7.66 -8.73 7.34
C ILE A 344 -8.01 -10.12 7.81
N ASP A 345 -9.25 -10.55 7.65
CA ASP A 345 -9.66 -11.91 7.99
C ASP A 345 -9.00 -12.93 7.08
N ARG A 346 -8.96 -12.68 5.76
CA ARG A 346 -8.31 -13.57 4.77
C ARG A 346 -6.83 -13.75 5.06
N VAL A 347 -6.09 -12.69 5.38
CA VAL A 347 -4.64 -12.76 5.66
C VAL A 347 -4.31 -12.88 7.16
N ARG A 348 -5.33 -12.92 8.01
CA ARG A 348 -5.25 -13.00 9.47
C ARG A 348 -4.39 -11.89 10.08
N LEU A 349 -4.78 -10.63 9.90
CA LEU A 349 -4.03 -9.46 10.39
C LEU A 349 -4.77 -8.68 11.49
N ARG A 350 -5.55 -9.32 12.36
CA ARG A 350 -6.30 -8.57 13.40
C ARG A 350 -5.40 -7.92 14.46
N GLY A 351 -4.09 -8.19 14.45
CA GLY A 351 -3.09 -7.44 15.22
C GLY A 351 -2.60 -6.14 14.55
N GLY A 352 -3.12 -5.79 13.37
CA GLY A 352 -2.74 -4.63 12.58
C GLY A 352 -1.78 -4.97 11.43
N PHE A 353 -1.88 -4.23 10.33
CA PHE A 353 -0.99 -4.32 9.19
C PHE A 353 0.39 -3.74 9.48
N ALA A 354 0.50 -2.50 10.02
CA ALA A 354 1.80 -1.90 10.32
C ALA A 354 2.62 -2.71 11.35
N PRO A 355 2.04 -3.25 12.44
CA PRO A 355 2.74 -4.18 13.34
C PRO A 355 3.23 -5.45 12.63
N ALA A 356 2.41 -6.05 11.76
CA ALA A 356 2.81 -7.23 11.00
C ALA A 356 3.95 -6.92 10.01
N TRP A 357 3.92 -5.78 9.32
CA TRP A 357 5.00 -5.34 8.45
C TRP A 357 6.33 -5.18 9.20
N ARG A 358 6.29 -4.53 10.37
CA ARG A 358 7.46 -4.39 11.24
C ARG A 358 7.98 -5.73 11.74
N ALA A 359 7.10 -6.69 12.07
CA ALA A 359 7.50 -8.03 12.45
C ALA A 359 8.20 -8.77 11.30
N VAL A 360 7.69 -8.66 10.07
CA VAL A 360 8.32 -9.22 8.87
C VAL A 360 9.72 -8.63 8.70
N HIS A 361 9.85 -7.31 8.64
CA HIS A 361 11.17 -6.66 8.48
C HIS A 361 12.13 -6.99 9.64
N GLY A 362 11.64 -6.94 10.87
CA GLY A 362 12.39 -7.29 12.08
C GLY A 362 12.97 -8.70 12.04
N SER A 363 12.21 -9.68 11.53
CA SER A 363 12.67 -11.06 11.41
C SER A 363 13.91 -11.21 10.51
N PHE A 364 14.05 -10.39 9.47
CA PHE A 364 15.26 -10.35 8.65
C PHE A 364 16.37 -9.54 9.33
N PHE A 365 16.01 -8.45 10.02
CA PHE A 365 16.98 -7.56 10.65
C PHE A 365 17.74 -8.27 11.77
N GLU A 366 17.02 -9.05 12.58
CA GLU A 366 17.60 -9.86 13.66
C GLU A 366 18.60 -10.90 13.15
N GLN A 367 18.48 -11.35 11.91
CA GLN A 367 19.43 -12.27 11.26
C GLN A 367 20.54 -11.53 10.50
N GLY A 368 20.50 -10.20 10.42
CA GLY A 368 21.43 -9.38 9.65
C GLY A 368 21.23 -9.48 8.14
N TRP A 369 20.01 -9.76 7.68
CA TRP A 369 19.64 -9.94 6.26
C TRP A 369 18.97 -8.71 5.65
N THR A 370 18.88 -7.62 6.41
CA THR A 370 18.30 -6.33 5.99
C THR A 370 18.93 -5.22 6.84
N GLY A 371 18.89 -3.98 6.35
CA GLY A 371 19.24 -2.80 7.14
C GLY A 371 18.12 -2.45 8.14
N SER A 372 18.44 -1.65 9.16
CA SER A 372 17.42 -1.05 10.04
C SER A 372 16.81 0.17 9.36
N TYR A 373 15.50 0.42 9.50
CA TYR A 373 14.97 1.73 9.15
C TYR A 373 15.75 2.86 9.82
N LEU A 374 15.85 3.98 9.11
CA LEU A 374 16.49 5.17 9.66
C LEU A 374 15.63 5.72 10.82
N THR A 375 16.26 6.26 11.86
CA THR A 375 15.53 6.93 12.95
C THR A 375 15.64 8.45 12.76
N PRO A 376 14.53 9.18 12.58
CA PRO A 376 14.56 10.64 12.54
C PRO A 376 15.07 11.23 13.86
N PRO A 377 15.81 12.36 13.83
CA PRO A 377 16.28 13.07 12.64
C PRO A 377 17.50 12.38 11.99
N PHE A 378 17.52 12.33 10.65
CA PHE A 378 18.60 11.68 9.91
C PHE A 378 19.87 12.55 9.88
N SER A 379 21.02 11.95 10.19
CA SER A 379 22.31 12.62 10.01
C SER A 379 22.67 12.77 8.52
N ALA A 380 23.48 13.77 8.19
CA ALA A 380 23.99 13.94 6.82
C ALA A 380 24.77 12.69 6.33
N LEU A 381 25.45 12.00 7.23
CA LEU A 381 26.18 10.77 6.93
C LEU A 381 25.24 9.63 6.55
N GLN A 382 24.16 9.41 7.31
CA GLN A 382 23.15 8.39 6.97
C GLN A 382 22.52 8.67 5.60
N ARG A 383 22.23 9.93 5.29
CA ARG A 383 21.71 10.31 3.96
C ARG A 383 22.69 10.00 2.84
N MET A 384 23.97 10.32 3.03
CA MET A 384 25.01 10.03 2.05
C MET A 384 25.18 8.52 1.85
N GLU A 385 25.18 7.76 2.94
CA GLU A 385 25.26 6.30 2.92
C GLU A 385 24.12 5.69 2.09
N ILE A 386 22.86 6.01 2.40
CA ILE A 386 21.70 5.49 1.67
C ILE A 386 21.72 5.91 0.19
N ARG A 387 22.03 7.18 -0.09
CA ARG A 387 22.13 7.67 -1.47
C ARG A 387 23.25 6.98 -2.27
N SER A 388 24.26 6.45 -1.59
CA SER A 388 25.37 5.74 -2.22
C SER A 388 25.13 4.25 -2.45
N LEU A 389 24.04 3.69 -1.92
CA LEU A 389 23.74 2.27 -2.10
C LEU A 389 23.42 1.98 -3.57
N THR A 390 24.01 0.91 -4.10
CA THR A 390 23.66 0.37 -5.42
C THR A 390 22.29 -0.30 -5.37
N PRO A 391 21.69 -0.66 -6.52
CA PRO A 391 20.45 -1.43 -6.51
C PRO A 391 20.55 -2.73 -5.68
N GLU A 392 21.66 -3.44 -5.78
CA GLU A 392 21.94 -4.63 -4.97
C GLU A 392 22.04 -4.29 -3.48
N GLY A 393 22.76 -3.21 -3.13
CA GLY A 393 22.89 -2.77 -1.74
C GLY A 393 21.57 -2.34 -1.11
N LEU A 394 20.63 -1.80 -1.89
CA LEU A 394 19.28 -1.46 -1.42
C LEU A 394 18.36 -2.66 -1.31
N ALA A 395 18.46 -3.60 -2.24
CA ALA A 395 17.74 -4.87 -2.12
C ALA A 395 18.23 -5.67 -0.90
N GLU A 396 19.54 -5.67 -0.63
CA GLU A 396 20.15 -6.20 0.61
C GLU A 396 19.71 -5.42 1.85
N TYR A 397 19.36 -4.14 1.71
CA TYR A 397 18.74 -3.36 2.76
C TYR A 397 17.27 -3.74 2.99
N GLY A 398 16.71 -4.64 2.18
CA GLY A 398 15.37 -5.21 2.33
C GLY A 398 14.24 -4.25 2.02
N VAL A 399 14.48 -3.24 1.18
CA VAL A 399 13.50 -2.23 0.74
C VAL A 399 13.52 -2.07 -0.78
N ILE A 400 12.45 -1.52 -1.36
CA ILE A 400 12.31 -1.41 -2.82
C ILE A 400 13.00 -0.16 -3.40
N SER A 401 13.20 0.88 -2.60
CA SER A 401 13.73 2.19 -3.00
C SER A 401 14.61 2.81 -1.90
N GLN A 402 15.35 3.87 -2.23
CA GLN A 402 16.06 4.69 -1.22
C GLN A 402 15.13 5.39 -0.23
N TYR A 403 13.93 5.75 -0.65
CA TYR A 403 12.99 6.50 0.19
C TYR A 403 12.36 5.59 1.26
N ALA A 404 12.05 4.35 0.87
CA ALA A 404 11.60 3.26 1.74
C ALA A 404 12.54 2.95 2.92
N THR A 405 13.80 3.38 2.91
CA THR A 405 14.70 3.19 4.07
C THR A 405 14.32 4.04 5.28
N LYS A 406 13.52 5.11 5.09
CA LYS A 406 13.19 6.07 6.13
C LYS A 406 12.42 5.43 7.28
N GLN A 407 11.29 4.80 6.98
CA GLN A 407 10.38 4.22 7.97
C GLN A 407 9.44 3.22 7.29
N HIS A 408 8.78 2.40 8.10
CA HIS A 408 7.92 1.33 7.60
C HIS A 408 6.75 1.80 6.71
N HIS A 409 6.10 2.93 7.03
CA HIS A 409 5.01 3.48 6.21
C HIS A 409 5.49 3.78 4.78
N GLU A 410 6.66 4.40 4.64
CA GLU A 410 7.25 4.72 3.33
C GLU A 410 7.65 3.47 2.55
N ASP A 411 8.13 2.46 3.28
CA ASP A 411 8.44 1.16 2.68
C ASP A 411 7.19 0.44 2.18
N ILE A 412 6.07 0.52 2.91
CA ILE A 412 4.78 0.01 2.46
C ILE A 412 4.35 0.76 1.19
N ALA A 413 4.30 2.09 1.24
CA ALA A 413 3.85 2.93 0.14
C ALA A 413 4.66 2.71 -1.14
N ASP A 414 5.99 2.67 -1.03
CA ASP A 414 6.85 2.39 -2.18
C ASP A 414 6.75 0.94 -2.67
N THR A 415 6.60 -0.03 -1.77
CA THR A 415 6.42 -1.45 -2.15
C THR A 415 5.11 -1.66 -2.91
N VAL A 416 4.10 -0.83 -2.65
CA VAL A 416 2.88 -0.76 -3.46
C VAL A 416 3.13 0.01 -4.77
N ALA A 417 3.74 1.20 -4.71
CA ALA A 417 3.79 2.13 -5.83
C ALA A 417 4.67 1.69 -7.00
N TYR A 418 5.89 1.21 -6.74
CA TYR A 418 6.86 0.91 -7.80
C TYR A 418 6.44 -0.21 -8.76
N PRO A 419 5.84 -1.32 -8.30
CA PRO A 419 5.29 -2.34 -9.21
C PRO A 419 4.34 -1.76 -10.26
N LEU A 420 3.49 -0.79 -9.88
CA LEU A 420 2.56 -0.14 -10.79
C LEU A 420 3.23 0.95 -11.66
N SER A 421 4.10 1.78 -11.07
CA SER A 421 4.61 2.98 -11.74
C SER A 421 5.86 2.78 -12.56
N ALA A 422 6.76 1.87 -12.17
CA ALA A 422 8.07 1.76 -12.81
C ALA A 422 7.99 1.41 -14.31
N PRO A 423 7.09 0.51 -14.78
CA PRO A 423 6.89 0.28 -16.20
C PRO A 423 6.42 1.52 -16.96
N ILE A 424 5.54 2.33 -16.34
CA ILE A 424 4.99 3.56 -16.91
C ILE A 424 6.09 4.62 -17.04
N MET A 425 6.90 4.79 -15.99
CA MET A 425 8.02 5.73 -15.97
C MET A 425 9.08 5.40 -17.02
N ARG A 426 9.43 4.11 -17.18
CA ARG A 426 10.35 3.66 -18.23
C ARG A 426 9.77 3.88 -19.63
N ALA A 427 8.48 3.58 -19.82
CA ALA A 427 7.79 3.84 -21.09
C ALA A 427 7.75 5.34 -21.44
N ALA A 428 7.77 6.22 -20.42
CA ALA A 428 7.89 7.66 -20.57
C ALA A 428 9.32 8.16 -20.82
N GLY A 429 10.31 7.26 -20.93
CA GLY A 429 11.70 7.58 -21.20
C GLY A 429 12.52 8.00 -19.96
N LEU A 430 11.99 7.80 -18.74
CA LEU A 430 12.76 8.05 -17.53
C LEU A 430 13.81 6.94 -17.33
N PRO A 431 15.10 7.29 -17.10
CA PRO A 431 16.14 6.31 -16.85
C PRO A 431 16.00 5.69 -15.45
N ASP A 432 16.63 4.54 -15.22
CA ASP A 432 16.78 3.96 -13.89
C ASP A 432 17.83 4.76 -13.07
N GLY A 433 17.53 5.04 -11.81
CA GLY A 433 18.46 5.71 -10.89
C GLY A 433 17.77 6.39 -9.70
N PRO A 434 18.48 7.22 -8.93
CA PRO A 434 17.90 7.89 -7.76
C PRO A 434 16.92 8.98 -8.19
N SER A 435 15.93 9.28 -7.34
CA SER A 435 14.97 10.36 -7.58
C SER A 435 15.69 11.63 -8.07
N PRO A 436 15.25 12.24 -9.18
CA PRO A 436 13.96 12.04 -9.84
C PRO A 436 13.86 10.76 -10.74
N GLN A 437 14.87 9.95 -10.93
CA GLN A 437 14.82 8.79 -11.85
C GLN A 437 13.95 7.61 -11.32
N VAL A 438 13.85 6.51 -12.08
CA VAL A 438 13.11 5.31 -11.64
C VAL A 438 13.92 4.58 -10.57
N ASN A 439 13.50 4.71 -9.31
CA ASN A 439 14.19 4.21 -8.13
C ASN A 439 13.58 2.90 -7.59
N ASP A 440 13.15 1.98 -8.47
CA ASP A 440 12.60 0.65 -8.14
C ASP A 440 13.72 -0.40 -7.97
N TYR A 441 14.80 -0.02 -7.28
CA TYR A 441 16.02 -0.82 -7.19
C TYR A 441 15.81 -2.25 -6.69
N GLY A 442 14.89 -2.45 -5.75
CA GLY A 442 14.49 -3.79 -5.31
C GLY A 442 13.93 -4.63 -6.46
N CYS A 443 13.07 -4.05 -7.31
CA CYS A 443 12.56 -4.74 -8.50
C CYS A 443 13.66 -5.00 -9.54
N ILE A 444 14.57 -4.04 -9.76
CA ILE A 444 15.70 -4.24 -10.68
C ILE A 444 16.57 -5.43 -10.24
N ALA A 445 16.91 -5.49 -8.95
CA ALA A 445 17.70 -6.57 -8.38
C ALA A 445 16.97 -7.92 -8.45
N MET A 446 15.66 -7.95 -8.18
CA MET A 446 14.85 -9.16 -8.31
C MET A 446 14.74 -9.66 -9.76
N ARG A 447 14.44 -8.78 -10.73
CA ARG A 447 14.40 -9.14 -12.15
C ARG A 447 15.74 -9.62 -12.70
N ALA A 448 16.86 -9.13 -12.14
CA ALA A 448 18.19 -9.58 -12.51
C ALA A 448 18.52 -10.99 -11.99
N HIS A 449 17.76 -11.50 -11.02
CA HIS A 449 17.94 -12.86 -10.50
C HIS A 449 17.43 -13.91 -11.49
N ALA A 450 18.31 -14.81 -11.93
CA ALA A 450 18.02 -15.79 -12.97
C ALA A 450 17.63 -17.18 -12.44
N GLU A 451 17.72 -17.42 -11.13
CA GLU A 451 17.48 -18.73 -10.53
C GLU A 451 16.09 -18.85 -9.91
N ARG A 452 15.56 -20.08 -9.87
CA ARG A 452 14.29 -20.40 -9.23
C ARG A 452 14.43 -20.59 -7.73
N SER A 453 14.87 -19.53 -7.07
CA SER A 453 15.06 -19.45 -5.63
C SER A 453 14.87 -18.03 -5.14
N VAL A 454 14.82 -17.83 -3.82
CA VAL A 454 14.89 -16.51 -3.20
C VAL A 454 16.24 -16.42 -2.48
N PRO A 455 17.23 -15.68 -3.01
CA PRO A 455 18.53 -15.54 -2.35
C PRO A 455 18.39 -14.68 -1.09
N GLN A 456 19.32 -14.85 -0.14
CA GLN A 456 19.35 -14.09 1.12
C GLN A 456 19.22 -12.58 0.90
N SER A 457 19.97 -12.03 -0.06
CA SER A 457 20.00 -10.60 -0.37
C SER A 457 18.68 -10.03 -0.90
N LEU A 458 17.75 -10.87 -1.36
CA LEU A 458 16.45 -10.47 -1.89
C LEU A 458 15.28 -10.92 -1.01
N ALA A 459 15.53 -11.73 0.02
CA ALA A 459 14.48 -12.41 0.78
C ALA A 459 13.53 -11.44 1.49
N ALA A 460 14.06 -10.36 2.07
CA ALA A 460 13.26 -9.36 2.76
C ALA A 460 12.33 -8.60 1.79
N VAL A 461 12.88 -8.02 0.72
CA VAL A 461 12.09 -7.25 -0.26
C VAL A 461 11.09 -8.14 -1.02
N PHE A 462 11.46 -9.37 -1.38
CA PHE A 462 10.55 -10.33 -2.02
C PHE A 462 9.39 -10.71 -1.10
N THR A 463 9.66 -10.96 0.19
CA THR A 463 8.62 -11.31 1.18
C THR A 463 7.64 -10.16 1.40
N LYS A 464 8.13 -8.92 1.43
CA LYS A 464 7.31 -7.71 1.54
C LYS A 464 6.46 -7.47 0.29
N LEU A 465 7.04 -7.66 -0.89
CA LEU A 465 6.30 -7.56 -2.16
C LEU A 465 5.19 -8.64 -2.24
N ALA A 466 5.49 -9.87 -1.82
CA ALA A 466 4.49 -10.92 -1.72
C ALA A 466 3.41 -10.57 -0.69
N PHE A 467 3.75 -9.82 0.36
CA PHE A 467 2.80 -9.36 1.36
C PHE A 467 1.76 -8.39 0.79
N VAL A 468 2.19 -7.35 0.07
CA VAL A 468 1.25 -6.41 -0.56
C VAL A 468 0.42 -7.07 -1.66
N ARG A 469 0.95 -8.09 -2.35
CA ARG A 469 0.20 -8.92 -3.30
C ARG A 469 -0.85 -9.79 -2.59
N ASP A 470 -0.50 -10.45 -1.49
CA ASP A 470 -1.43 -11.29 -0.73
C ASP A 470 -2.58 -10.47 -0.10
N LEU A 471 -2.34 -9.19 0.19
CA LEU A 471 -3.39 -8.23 0.56
C LEU A 471 -4.29 -7.86 -0.63
N GLY A 472 -3.77 -7.95 -1.85
CA GLY A 472 -4.44 -7.51 -3.07
C GLY A 472 -4.30 -6.01 -3.30
N LEU A 473 -3.25 -5.38 -2.76
CA LEU A 473 -2.89 -3.99 -3.06
C LEU A 473 -2.29 -3.85 -4.46
N ILE A 474 -1.57 -4.89 -4.91
CA ILE A 474 -1.05 -5.02 -6.27
C ILE A 474 -1.58 -6.30 -6.92
N THR A 475 -1.61 -6.37 -8.25
CA THR A 475 -2.01 -7.58 -8.98
C THR A 475 -0.87 -8.59 -9.10
N ASP A 476 -1.18 -9.81 -9.53
CA ASP A 476 -0.16 -10.80 -9.89
C ASP A 476 0.75 -10.30 -11.04
N GLU A 477 0.18 -9.56 -12.00
CA GLU A 477 0.95 -8.96 -13.10
C GLU A 477 1.93 -7.90 -12.60
N ASP A 478 1.50 -7.04 -11.67
CA ASP A 478 2.38 -6.04 -11.05
C ASP A 478 3.50 -6.72 -10.24
N PHE A 479 3.16 -7.78 -9.51
CA PHE A 479 4.13 -8.60 -8.79
C PHE A 479 5.16 -9.21 -9.74
N GLU A 480 4.73 -9.86 -10.83
CA GLU A 480 5.63 -10.46 -11.83
C GLU A 480 6.47 -9.41 -12.56
N SER A 481 5.91 -8.23 -12.83
CA SER A 481 6.61 -7.09 -13.43
C SER A 481 7.74 -6.56 -12.53
N CYS A 482 7.54 -6.58 -11.20
CA CYS A 482 8.57 -6.18 -10.25
C CYS A 482 9.55 -7.30 -9.91
N ALA A 483 9.07 -8.48 -9.52
CA ALA A 483 9.91 -9.59 -9.07
C ALA A 483 10.60 -10.31 -10.23
N GLY A 484 9.96 -10.37 -11.40
CA GLY A 484 10.31 -11.29 -12.48
C GLY A 484 9.72 -12.69 -12.27
N THR A 485 9.68 -13.48 -13.34
CA THR A 485 9.03 -14.81 -13.34
C THR A 485 9.91 -15.95 -12.82
N MET A 486 11.18 -15.66 -12.51
CA MET A 486 12.16 -16.67 -12.10
C MET A 486 12.31 -16.77 -10.58
N ILE A 487 12.35 -15.63 -9.88
CA ILE A 487 12.53 -15.60 -8.43
C ILE A 487 11.29 -16.16 -7.71
N GLY A 488 11.51 -16.96 -6.67
CA GLY A 488 10.43 -17.49 -5.86
C GLY A 488 10.74 -18.83 -5.21
N ILE A 489 9.72 -19.40 -4.55
CA ILE A 489 9.78 -20.70 -3.90
C ILE A 489 8.81 -21.63 -4.65
N PRO A 490 9.19 -22.18 -5.81
CA PRO A 490 8.28 -23.00 -6.58
C PRO A 490 7.98 -24.29 -5.83
N SER A 491 6.70 -24.53 -5.57
CA SER A 491 6.16 -25.83 -5.19
C SER A 491 4.94 -26.09 -6.05
N GLU A 492 5.03 -27.10 -6.91
CA GLU A 492 3.90 -27.56 -7.73
C GLU A 492 3.01 -28.54 -6.96
N VAL A 493 3.47 -28.96 -5.77
CA VAL A 493 2.82 -29.98 -4.95
C VAL A 493 2.50 -29.40 -3.57
N GLU A 494 1.28 -29.66 -3.13
CA GLU A 494 0.87 -29.40 -1.76
C GLU A 494 1.58 -30.36 -0.79
N GLY A 495 2.18 -29.83 0.27
CA GLY A 495 3.04 -30.55 1.20
C GLY A 495 4.48 -30.03 1.19
N ILE A 496 5.46 -30.93 1.33
CA ILE A 496 6.90 -30.63 1.36
C ILE A 496 7.63 -31.37 0.24
N THR A 497 8.36 -30.62 -0.57
CA THR A 497 9.35 -31.13 -1.54
C THR A 497 10.74 -30.99 -0.96
N VAL A 498 11.49 -32.09 -0.90
CA VAL A 498 12.89 -32.13 -0.46
C VAL A 498 13.80 -32.02 -1.68
N LEU A 499 14.69 -31.05 -1.66
CA LEU A 499 15.68 -30.82 -2.71
C LEU A 499 17.10 -30.97 -2.15
N ALA A 500 17.94 -31.66 -2.91
CA ALA A 500 19.39 -31.71 -2.72
C ALA A 500 20.04 -31.34 -4.05
N ASP A 501 21.01 -30.42 -4.01
CA ASP A 501 21.67 -29.89 -5.21
C ASP A 501 20.69 -29.33 -6.27
N GLY A 502 19.55 -28.79 -5.82
CA GLY A 502 18.50 -28.26 -6.70
C GLY A 502 17.58 -29.31 -7.32
N GLU A 503 17.87 -30.60 -7.13
CA GLU A 503 17.09 -31.72 -7.68
C GLU A 503 16.10 -32.25 -6.64
N VAL A 504 14.89 -32.57 -7.10
CA VAL A 504 13.84 -33.16 -6.24
C VAL A 504 14.24 -34.57 -5.84
N GLN A 505 14.45 -34.77 -4.55
CA GLN A 505 14.79 -36.07 -3.98
C GLN A 505 13.55 -36.82 -3.50
N ARG A 506 12.60 -36.08 -2.93
CA ARG A 506 11.44 -36.66 -2.23
C ARG A 506 10.30 -35.67 -2.10
N VAL A 507 9.09 -36.20 -1.99
CA VAL A 507 7.87 -35.41 -1.76
C VAL A 507 7.08 -36.03 -0.60
N PHE A 508 6.65 -35.19 0.34
CA PHE A 508 5.72 -35.51 1.42
C PHE A 508 4.43 -34.74 1.15
N ALA A 509 3.36 -35.43 0.77
CA ALA A 509 2.08 -34.81 0.38
C ALA A 509 0.87 -35.49 1.02
N SER A 510 1.08 -36.41 1.96
CA SER A 510 -0.03 -37.15 2.58
C SER A 510 -0.58 -36.38 3.77
N GLY A 511 -1.73 -35.74 3.59
CA GLY A 511 -2.46 -35.02 4.65
C GLY A 511 -1.67 -33.85 5.23
N PRO A 512 -1.28 -32.84 4.42
CA PRO A 512 -0.72 -31.61 4.96
C PRO A 512 -1.75 -30.94 5.89
N GLU A 513 -1.34 -30.58 7.10
CA GLU A 513 -2.19 -29.92 8.10
C GLU A 513 -1.42 -28.76 8.72
N ALA A 514 -1.99 -27.56 8.66
CA ALA A 514 -1.44 -26.35 9.25
C ALA A 514 -2.43 -25.73 10.24
N VAL A 515 -2.00 -25.51 11.48
CA VAL A 515 -2.83 -24.97 12.55
C VAL A 515 -2.06 -23.97 13.40
N ILE A 516 -2.77 -23.01 13.99
CA ILE A 516 -2.24 -22.21 15.09
C ILE A 516 -2.74 -22.82 16.40
N GLY A 517 -1.81 -23.35 17.19
CA GLY A 517 -2.07 -23.97 18.47
C GLY A 517 -1.40 -23.22 19.63
N THR A 518 -1.37 -23.86 20.79
CA THR A 518 -0.66 -23.37 21.97
C THR A 518 0.36 -24.41 22.44
N LEU A 519 1.59 -23.98 22.68
CA LEU A 519 2.66 -24.79 23.24
C LEU A 519 3.38 -23.99 24.32
N ASP A 520 3.48 -24.53 25.54
CA ASP A 520 4.19 -23.90 26.67
C ASP A 520 3.83 -22.44 26.95
N GLY A 521 2.54 -22.08 26.82
CA GLY A 521 2.06 -20.71 27.04
C GLY A 521 2.41 -19.74 25.90
N ARG A 522 2.66 -20.26 24.70
CA ARG A 522 2.93 -19.50 23.49
C ARG A 522 2.04 -19.96 22.35
N TYR A 523 1.65 -19.06 21.48
CA TYR A 523 1.01 -19.41 20.21
C TYR A 523 2.06 -19.90 19.24
N VAL A 524 1.80 -21.05 18.63
CA VAL A 524 2.69 -21.65 17.65
C VAL A 524 1.92 -21.98 16.38
N PHE A 525 2.54 -21.72 15.24
CA PHE A 525 2.15 -22.33 13.99
C PHE A 525 2.75 -23.72 13.93
N GLU A 526 1.91 -24.73 13.75
CA GLU A 526 2.31 -26.11 13.55
C GLU A 526 1.88 -26.56 12.16
N PHE A 527 2.84 -27.01 11.35
CA PHE A 527 2.59 -27.66 10.08
C PHE A 527 3.11 -29.10 10.12
N THR A 528 2.26 -30.05 9.76
CA THR A 528 2.62 -31.47 9.67
C THR A 528 2.25 -32.04 8.31
N VAL A 529 3.07 -32.96 7.80
CA VAL A 529 2.75 -33.69 6.56
C VAL A 529 3.37 -35.09 6.57
N GLY A 530 2.59 -36.07 6.11
CA GLY A 530 3.00 -37.46 5.98
C GLY A 530 3.66 -37.77 4.63
N GLY A 531 4.44 -38.85 4.60
CA GLY A 531 5.04 -39.39 3.40
C GLY A 531 5.86 -40.65 3.69
N THR A 532 6.75 -41.00 2.76
CA THR A 532 7.66 -42.14 2.89
C THR A 532 9.10 -41.66 2.92
N ALA A 533 9.92 -42.22 3.82
CA ALA A 533 11.35 -41.93 3.89
C ALA A 533 12.18 -43.22 3.85
N GLU A 534 13.17 -43.25 2.96
CA GLU A 534 14.17 -44.32 2.92
C GLU A 534 15.17 -44.18 4.06
N PHE A 535 15.41 -45.28 4.77
CA PHE A 535 16.48 -45.40 5.74
C PHE A 535 17.12 -46.80 5.65
N SER A 536 18.45 -46.86 5.49
CA SER A 536 19.19 -48.12 5.33
C SER A 536 18.68 -49.03 4.20
N GLY A 537 18.26 -48.44 3.07
CA GLY A 537 17.75 -49.18 1.90
C GLY A 537 16.32 -49.70 2.03
N MET A 538 15.57 -49.28 3.07
CA MET A 538 14.17 -49.63 3.28
C MET A 538 13.32 -48.37 3.42
N ASP A 539 12.13 -48.38 2.83
CA ASP A 539 11.15 -47.31 2.97
C ASP A 539 10.31 -47.47 4.24
N TYR A 540 10.12 -46.38 4.96
CA TYR A 540 9.26 -46.31 6.14
C TYR A 540 8.26 -45.16 6.02
N GLY A 541 7.11 -45.32 6.67
CA GLY A 541 6.20 -44.19 6.90
C GLY A 541 6.89 -43.13 7.74
N ALA A 542 6.73 -41.87 7.34
CA ALA A 542 7.40 -40.74 7.97
C ALA A 542 6.52 -39.49 8.02
N THR A 543 6.75 -38.67 9.02
CA THR A 543 6.07 -37.37 9.21
C THR A 543 7.11 -36.28 9.35
N LEU A 544 6.96 -35.22 8.56
CA LEU A 544 7.65 -33.97 8.76
C LEU A 544 6.79 -33.04 9.60
N LYS A 545 7.42 -32.31 10.53
CA LYS A 545 6.77 -31.35 11.41
C LYS A 545 7.59 -30.07 11.50
N LEU A 546 6.94 -28.93 11.24
CA LEU A 546 7.45 -27.59 11.42
C LEU A 546 6.67 -26.90 12.54
N ILE A 547 7.40 -26.29 13.49
CA ILE A 547 6.83 -25.49 14.57
C ILE A 547 7.47 -24.11 14.50
N ILE A 548 6.67 -23.06 14.39
CA ILE A 548 7.12 -21.67 14.44
C ILE A 548 6.44 -20.98 15.62
N ASP A 549 7.23 -20.42 16.53
CA ASP A 549 6.74 -19.54 17.58
C ASP A 549 6.24 -18.22 17.00
N LEU A 550 5.02 -17.81 17.37
CA LEU A 550 4.38 -16.62 16.83
C LEU A 550 4.34 -15.48 17.85
N ALA A 551 3.89 -15.79 19.06
CA ALA A 551 3.71 -14.81 20.11
C ALA A 551 3.55 -15.51 21.48
N PRO A 552 3.90 -14.84 22.59
CA PRO A 552 3.46 -15.31 23.91
C PRO A 552 1.92 -15.26 24.00
N THR A 553 1.29 -16.17 24.75
CA THR A 553 -0.17 -16.09 25.00
C THR A 553 -0.53 -15.00 26.01
N GLY A 554 0.44 -14.21 26.48
CA GLY A 554 0.33 -13.17 27.50
C GLY A 554 1.49 -12.20 27.42
N THR A 555 1.18 -10.92 27.22
CA THR A 555 2.13 -9.81 27.42
C THR A 555 1.78 -9.09 28.73
N GLY A 556 2.64 -8.20 29.21
CA GLY A 556 2.35 -7.38 30.41
C GLY A 556 1.08 -6.52 30.31
N SER A 557 0.49 -6.41 29.12
CA SER A 557 -0.80 -5.77 28.82
C SER A 557 -1.99 -6.74 28.71
N GLY A 558 -1.80 -8.04 28.94
CA GLY A 558 -2.85 -9.08 28.89
C GLY A 558 -2.59 -10.18 27.86
N PRO A 559 -3.44 -11.23 27.81
CA PRO A 559 -3.36 -12.26 26.78
C PRO A 559 -3.74 -11.71 25.41
N THR A 560 -2.85 -11.88 24.41
CA THR A 560 -3.19 -11.64 23.01
C THR A 560 -4.26 -12.66 22.59
N PRO A 561 -5.43 -12.24 22.10
CA PRO A 561 -6.43 -13.17 21.58
C PRO A 561 -5.88 -13.93 20.37
N LEU A 562 -6.28 -15.20 20.20
CA LEU A 562 -5.77 -16.06 19.12
C LEU A 562 -6.07 -15.44 17.74
N GLU A 563 -7.21 -14.79 17.59
CA GLU A 563 -7.64 -14.08 16.40
C GLU A 563 -6.71 -12.93 16.00
N HIS A 564 -5.93 -12.36 16.94
CA HIS A 564 -4.94 -11.31 16.68
C HIS A 564 -3.55 -11.85 16.35
N VAL A 565 -3.37 -13.18 16.38
CA VAL A 565 -2.10 -13.81 16.01
C VAL A 565 -2.08 -14.02 14.51
N SER A 566 -1.19 -13.34 13.81
CA SER A 566 -1.04 -13.47 12.37
C SER A 566 -0.42 -14.79 11.94
N TRP A 567 -0.70 -15.21 10.70
CA TRP A 567 0.08 -16.28 10.07
C TRP A 567 1.57 -15.89 10.02
N PRO A 568 2.50 -16.86 10.17
CA PRO A 568 3.91 -16.54 10.13
C PRO A 568 4.31 -16.07 8.74
N ARG A 569 5.05 -14.97 8.68
CA ARG A 569 5.68 -14.42 7.47
C ARG A 569 7.02 -13.82 7.86
N GLY A 570 8.06 -14.09 7.07
CA GLY A 570 9.43 -13.66 7.36
C GLY A 570 10.38 -14.82 7.59
N LEU A 571 11.42 -14.58 8.39
CA LEU A 571 12.57 -15.46 8.58
C LEU A 571 12.68 -15.95 10.04
N TYR A 572 12.79 -17.27 10.22
CA TYR A 572 12.81 -17.89 11.55
C TYR A 572 14.02 -18.81 11.70
N SER A 573 14.83 -18.59 12.74
CA SER A 573 16.06 -19.38 12.98
C SER A 573 15.75 -20.73 13.63
N LEU A 574 16.33 -21.81 13.07
CA LEU A 574 16.28 -23.17 13.62
C LEU A 574 17.60 -23.48 14.34
N ALA A 575 17.88 -22.78 15.45
CA ALA A 575 19.07 -23.00 16.26
C ALA A 575 18.73 -23.64 17.62
N ILE A 576 19.69 -24.34 18.22
CA ILE A 576 19.53 -24.89 19.57
C ILE A 576 19.14 -23.79 20.56
N GLY A 577 18.04 -24.01 21.29
CA GLY A 577 17.50 -23.05 22.26
C GLY A 577 16.51 -22.04 21.67
N GLN A 578 16.36 -21.99 20.35
CA GLN A 578 15.27 -21.25 19.71
C GLN A 578 13.94 -22.02 19.83
N PRO A 579 12.80 -21.32 19.82
CA PRO A 579 11.50 -21.95 20.00
C PRO A 579 11.00 -22.63 18.71
N HIS A 580 11.58 -22.29 17.55
CA HIS A 580 11.25 -22.89 16.25
C HIS A 580 11.88 -24.28 16.08
N ARG A 581 11.18 -25.21 15.42
CA ARG A 581 11.63 -26.59 15.23
C ARG A 581 11.26 -27.13 13.86
N PHE A 582 12.13 -27.96 13.30
CA PHE A 582 11.84 -28.77 12.12
C PHE A 582 12.33 -30.20 12.35
N GLU A 583 11.44 -31.18 12.21
CA GLU A 583 11.68 -32.55 12.63
C GLU A 583 11.17 -33.56 11.61
N LEU A 584 11.92 -34.66 11.43
CA LEU A 584 11.45 -35.88 10.78
C LEU A 584 11.24 -36.98 11.82
N ARG A 585 10.08 -37.63 11.74
CA ARG A 585 9.70 -38.76 12.61
C ARG A 585 9.36 -39.99 11.77
N MET A 586 10.00 -41.12 12.09
CA MET A 586 9.86 -42.44 11.48
C MET A 586 9.58 -43.47 12.59
N PRO A 587 8.31 -43.71 12.95
CA PRO A 587 7.95 -44.55 14.10
C PRO A 587 8.54 -45.96 14.05
N ASP A 588 8.56 -46.56 12.87
CA ASP A 588 9.06 -47.94 12.63
C ASP A 588 10.58 -48.01 12.42
N ALA A 589 11.25 -46.85 12.33
CA ALA A 589 12.71 -46.75 12.24
C ALA A 589 13.25 -45.55 13.04
N PRO A 590 13.17 -45.56 14.39
CA PRO A 590 13.46 -44.38 15.20
C PRO A 590 14.86 -43.79 15.01
N ALA A 591 15.84 -44.64 14.64
CA ALA A 591 17.19 -44.20 14.32
C ALA A 591 17.23 -43.22 13.14
N GLY A 592 16.27 -43.29 12.20
CA GLY A 592 16.12 -42.38 11.07
C GLY A 592 15.54 -41.01 11.43
N ASN A 593 15.02 -40.83 12.64
CA ASN A 593 14.53 -39.52 13.11
C ASN A 593 15.65 -38.50 13.13
N PHE A 594 15.35 -37.26 12.73
CA PHE A 594 16.24 -36.13 12.93
C PHE A 594 15.48 -34.89 13.42
N ASN A 595 16.22 -34.01 14.08
CA ASN A 595 15.80 -32.65 14.43
C ASN A 595 16.81 -31.69 13.80
N VAL A 596 16.36 -30.68 13.06
CA VAL A 596 17.26 -29.62 12.60
C VAL A 596 17.75 -28.83 13.82
N THR A 597 19.06 -28.67 13.93
CA THR A 597 19.73 -27.95 15.02
C THR A 597 20.42 -26.68 14.56
N ASP A 598 20.61 -26.53 13.25
CA ASP A 598 21.06 -25.29 12.62
C ASP A 598 20.42 -25.11 11.23
N GLY A 599 19.85 -23.95 10.99
CA GLY A 599 19.13 -23.63 9.76
C GLY A 599 18.18 -22.44 9.93
N PHE A 600 17.32 -22.25 8.94
CA PHE A 600 16.26 -21.23 8.99
C PHE A 600 15.05 -21.63 8.16
N VAL A 601 13.93 -20.98 8.43
CA VAL A 601 12.66 -21.11 7.73
C VAL A 601 12.31 -19.74 7.15
N LEU A 602 12.09 -19.68 5.84
CA LEU A 602 11.60 -18.50 5.14
C LEU A 602 10.15 -18.74 4.75
N ILE A 603 9.23 -17.85 5.14
CA ILE A 603 7.82 -17.89 4.74
C ILE A 603 7.51 -16.58 4.01
N THR A 604 7.25 -16.68 2.70
CA THR A 604 7.05 -15.51 1.82
C THR A 604 5.58 -15.18 1.65
N GLU A 605 4.73 -16.19 1.60
CA GLU A 605 3.27 -16.06 1.43
C GLU A 605 2.56 -16.70 2.62
N ALA A 606 1.55 -16.01 3.13
CA ALA A 606 0.80 -16.47 4.28
C ALA A 606 -0.60 -15.83 4.32
N SER A 607 -1.62 -16.64 4.03
CA SER A 607 -3.03 -16.32 4.14
C SER A 607 -3.82 -17.55 4.62
N ASN A 608 -5.12 -17.38 4.85
CA ASN A 608 -6.02 -18.50 5.10
C ASN A 608 -6.12 -19.44 3.90
N ASP A 609 -5.86 -18.98 2.69
CA ASP A 609 -5.98 -19.81 1.48
C ASP A 609 -4.69 -20.56 1.19
N ARG A 610 -3.54 -19.95 1.50
CA ARG A 610 -2.24 -20.47 1.09
C ARG A 610 -1.10 -20.03 2.00
N ILE A 611 -0.17 -20.94 2.26
CA ILE A 611 1.11 -20.65 2.90
C ILE A 611 2.24 -21.23 2.04
N VAL A 612 3.25 -20.42 1.72
CA VAL A 612 4.42 -20.83 0.92
C VAL A 612 5.70 -20.47 1.66
N GLY A 613 6.59 -21.45 1.76
CA GLY A 613 7.88 -21.24 2.41
C GLY A 613 8.91 -22.30 2.09
N SER A 614 10.08 -22.13 2.71
CA SER A 614 11.25 -22.99 2.52
C SER A 614 11.98 -23.17 3.85
N VAL A 615 12.44 -24.39 4.14
CA VAL A 615 13.36 -24.70 5.25
C VAL A 615 14.73 -24.99 4.68
N PHE A 616 15.76 -24.36 5.23
CA PHE A 616 17.15 -24.58 4.88
C PHE A 616 17.87 -25.20 6.07
N ALA A 617 18.16 -26.49 5.97
CA ALA A 617 18.79 -27.26 7.05
C ALA A 617 20.30 -27.42 6.78
N ARG A 618 21.12 -26.87 7.69
CA ARG A 618 22.59 -26.97 7.63
C ARG A 618 23.09 -28.11 8.52
N GLU A 619 22.50 -28.23 9.71
CA GLU A 619 22.83 -29.30 10.65
C GLU A 619 21.57 -29.95 11.20
N ALA A 620 21.57 -31.28 11.28
CA ALA A 620 20.54 -32.03 11.97
C ALA A 620 21.13 -33.05 12.95
N PHE A 621 20.43 -33.22 14.08
CA PHE A 621 20.77 -34.17 15.13
C PHE A 621 19.86 -35.40 15.08
N ARG A 622 20.45 -36.60 15.16
CA ARG A 622 19.72 -37.87 15.16
C ARG A 622 19.69 -38.48 16.57
N PRO A 623 18.61 -38.24 17.35
CA PRO A 623 18.60 -38.55 18.78
C PRO A 623 18.63 -40.05 19.10
N ASN A 624 18.13 -40.90 18.20
CA ASN A 624 18.02 -42.35 18.42
C ASN A 624 19.04 -43.16 17.61
N ALA A 625 20.04 -42.52 16.99
CA ALA A 625 21.15 -43.23 16.39
C ALA A 625 22.00 -43.90 17.50
N PRO A 626 22.63 -45.08 17.26
CA PRO A 626 23.40 -45.81 18.28
C PRO A 626 24.48 -44.98 18.98
N ILE A 627 25.01 -43.99 18.26
CA ILE A 627 25.75 -42.84 18.80
C ILE A 627 25.03 -41.64 18.19
N PRO A 628 24.62 -40.62 18.95
CA PRO A 628 24.03 -39.44 18.34
C PRO A 628 25.02 -38.83 17.36
N VAL A 629 24.63 -38.77 16.09
CA VAL A 629 25.50 -38.29 15.00
C VAL A 629 24.93 -36.98 14.51
N PRO A 630 25.63 -35.85 14.70
CA PRO A 630 25.38 -34.64 13.94
C PRO A 630 25.57 -34.92 12.45
N GLN A 631 24.61 -34.53 11.64
CA GLN A 631 24.70 -34.57 10.19
C GLN A 631 24.79 -33.14 9.68
N VAL A 632 25.90 -32.83 9.02
CA VAL A 632 26.12 -31.55 8.35
C VAL A 632 25.83 -31.75 6.86
N PHE A 633 25.05 -30.86 6.28
CA PHE A 633 24.70 -30.86 4.86
C PHE A 633 25.49 -29.75 4.15
N ASP A 634 26.26 -30.13 3.14
CA ASP A 634 27.01 -29.20 2.28
C ASP A 634 26.90 -29.66 0.80
N PRO A 635 26.08 -28.99 -0.04
CA PRO A 635 25.29 -27.80 0.31
C PRO A 635 24.11 -28.13 1.25
N PRO A 636 23.48 -27.10 1.87
CA PRO A 636 22.34 -27.29 2.77
C PRO A 636 21.18 -28.04 2.11
N LEU A 637 20.47 -28.85 2.90
CA LEU A 637 19.26 -29.52 2.44
C LEU A 637 18.09 -28.52 2.43
N ASN A 638 17.35 -28.47 1.32
CA ASN A 638 16.26 -27.52 1.14
C ASN A 638 14.91 -28.25 1.14
N PHE A 639 13.97 -27.77 1.94
CA PHE A 639 12.59 -28.25 1.97
C PHE A 639 11.66 -27.12 1.54
N ARG A 640 11.08 -27.21 0.34
CA ARG A 640 10.06 -26.25 -0.12
C ARG A 640 8.69 -26.75 0.27
N PHE A 641 7.82 -25.86 0.71
CA PHE A 641 6.48 -26.23 1.09
C PHE A 641 5.41 -25.28 0.58
N THR A 642 4.25 -25.85 0.28
CA THR A 642 3.03 -25.12 -0.02
C THR A 642 1.88 -25.84 0.65
N ILE A 643 1.05 -25.06 1.34
CA ILE A 643 -0.15 -25.53 2.02
C ILE A 643 -1.32 -24.78 1.37
N THR A 644 -2.42 -25.49 1.09
CA THR A 644 -3.67 -24.90 0.62
C THR A 644 -4.79 -25.37 1.54
N ASN A 645 -5.59 -24.45 2.09
CA ASN A 645 -6.66 -24.81 3.03
C ASN A 645 -8.03 -24.99 2.37
#